data_AF-A0A969AY60-F1
#
_entry.id   AF-A0A969AY60-F1
#
_cell.length_a   1.000
_cell.length_b   1.000
_cell.length_c   1.000
_cell.angle_alpha   90.00
_cell.angle_beta   90.00
_cell.angle_gamma   90.00
#
_symmetry.space_group_name_H-M   'P 1'
#
loop_
_entity.id
_entity.type
_entity.pdbx_description
1 polymer ?
#
loop_
_entity_poly.entity_id
_entity_poly.type
_entity_poly.pdbx_seq_one_letter_code
_entity_poly.pdbx_strand_id
1 'polypeptide(L)'
;MPGRTIKSIGVMTSGGDAPGMNAAVRAVVKTALYHGIDVFAFYQGYQGMVEGGDMIKKMSWDDVGGILHKGGTIIGTARSKEFRERNGRLRAAKNLVDRQIDNLVVIGGDGSLTGANIFREEWTSLLEELAGSGQIDREIVSKYPKLNIVGLVGSIDNDLSGTDMTIGADTALRRIAEALDAISSTAASHQRTFVVEVMGRNCGYLALMSALSSGADYVLIPERPPQVEDWAQELCDKIVANKKAGKGKSLIIVAEGAKDKYGNLIRSFQVVEELKNRIEEDARLTILGHVQRGGSPTAFDRYTSTVLGYAAVKQLIDGANEESQIIGLQNNRVKSINMVDSIKETQSIVKHIENKEFDKAIKLRGGSFKESLETFDTLSRARPNPPDESTPTLNILVMNAGTLAPGMNIAVRTAVRLGMDKGHRIFGVRNAFKGLISNDIQELDWMYVEDWTSMGGSELGTNRKQPVNSDFYKIARNLEAHNIHAMLIIGGMVAYEAAYDFIRKRSEYPAFDIPIVCLPATINNNLPGTDFSVGADTALNSIIDAVDKIKESAVASKRVFVVEVMGRYCGYLAMMSGLATGAERVYLHENGIKLQELQNDVNMFRKAFLEGKRMGLVVKSEYANSIYTTPFISALYEEDGGDIFDVRQSILGHVQQGGNPSPYDRAIATKLAANSIEFLIKKAGKGKNEVVSIGLHGGHMDYRNLEDFEKMVDLKYDRPKEQWWLGLEEILNLFGRSSA
;
A
#
# COMPACT_ATOMS: atom_id res chain seq x y z
N MET A 1 -5.28 -11.68 39.86
CA MET A 1 -6.61 -12.23 39.56
C MET A 1 -6.47 -13.08 38.30
N PRO A 2 -6.97 -14.33 38.25
CA PRO A 2 -7.02 -15.07 37.00
C PRO A 2 -7.85 -14.25 36.00
N GLY A 3 -7.27 -13.96 34.83
CA GLY A 3 -7.86 -13.08 33.83
C GLY A 3 -9.25 -13.58 33.44
N ARG A 4 -10.24 -12.70 33.57
CA ARG A 4 -11.62 -12.97 33.15
C ARG A 4 -11.64 -13.32 31.67
N THR A 5 -12.15 -14.51 31.33
CA THR A 5 -12.33 -14.93 29.94
C THR A 5 -13.30 -14.01 29.21
N ILE A 6 -12.89 -13.48 28.06
CA ILE A 6 -13.74 -12.64 27.20
C ILE A 6 -14.89 -13.50 26.67
N LYS A 7 -16.14 -13.06 26.88
CA LYS A 7 -17.32 -13.77 26.40
C LYS A 7 -17.79 -13.26 25.04
N SER A 8 -17.81 -11.95 24.86
CA SER A 8 -18.27 -11.35 23.62
C SER A 8 -17.51 -10.08 23.25
N ILE A 9 -17.43 -9.83 21.94
CA ILE A 9 -16.84 -8.64 21.33
C ILE A 9 -17.91 -7.95 20.49
N GLY A 10 -18.04 -6.65 20.66
CA GLY A 10 -18.79 -5.79 19.76
C GLY A 10 -17.89 -5.28 18.62
N VAL A 11 -18.40 -5.18 17.39
CA VAL A 11 -17.71 -4.57 16.25
C VAL A 11 -18.59 -3.56 15.55
N MET A 12 -18.06 -2.39 15.23
CA MET A 12 -18.77 -1.38 14.45
C MET A 12 -17.88 -0.68 13.43
N THR A 13 -18.52 -0.17 12.38
CA THR A 13 -17.93 0.83 11.49
C THR A 13 -18.63 2.17 11.68
N SER A 14 -17.87 3.23 11.85
CA SER A 14 -18.42 4.56 12.16
C SER A 14 -17.61 5.67 11.47
N GLY A 15 -18.30 6.71 11.00
CA GLY A 15 -17.68 7.80 10.22
C GLY A 15 -17.89 7.62 8.71
N GLY A 16 -17.04 8.27 7.91
CA GLY A 16 -17.04 8.04 6.46
C GLY A 16 -16.52 6.64 6.14
N ASP A 17 -17.17 5.94 5.22
CA ASP A 17 -16.71 4.63 4.78
C ASP A 17 -15.39 4.72 4.01
N ALA A 18 -14.63 3.63 4.07
CA ALA A 18 -13.35 3.48 3.40
C ALA A 18 -13.20 2.03 2.89
N PRO A 19 -12.69 1.81 1.66
CA PRO A 19 -12.45 0.47 1.14
C PRO A 19 -11.52 -0.32 2.06
N GLY A 20 -11.90 -1.54 2.43
CA GLY A 20 -11.14 -2.39 3.36
C GLY A 20 -11.79 -2.54 4.74
N MET A 21 -12.77 -1.68 5.10
CA MET A 21 -13.55 -1.85 6.33
C MET A 21 -14.21 -3.24 6.44
N ASN A 22 -14.74 -3.77 5.34
CA ASN A 22 -15.29 -5.13 5.30
C ASN A 22 -14.25 -6.22 5.59
N ALA A 23 -13.00 -6.02 5.14
CA ALA A 23 -11.91 -6.96 5.42
C ALA A 23 -11.54 -6.94 6.91
N ALA A 24 -11.51 -5.76 7.53
CA ALA A 24 -11.32 -5.61 8.97
C ALA A 24 -12.47 -6.25 9.79
N VAL A 25 -13.73 -5.97 9.44
CA VAL A 25 -14.90 -6.60 10.09
C VAL A 25 -14.84 -8.12 9.98
N ARG A 26 -14.55 -8.65 8.78
CA ARG A 26 -14.40 -10.09 8.55
C ARG A 26 -13.33 -10.70 9.46
N ALA A 27 -12.16 -10.06 9.54
CA ALA A 27 -11.06 -10.56 10.34
C ALA A 27 -11.39 -10.54 11.84
N VAL A 28 -12.03 -9.48 12.34
CA VAL A 28 -12.49 -9.40 13.73
C VAL A 28 -13.47 -10.54 14.04
N VAL A 29 -14.50 -10.70 13.20
CA VAL A 29 -15.53 -11.75 13.38
C VAL A 29 -14.90 -13.14 13.39
N LYS A 30 -14.11 -13.48 12.36
CA LYS A 30 -13.52 -14.82 12.26
C LYS A 30 -12.50 -15.11 13.36
N THR A 31 -11.67 -14.14 13.72
CA THR A 31 -10.65 -14.34 14.77
C THR A 31 -11.29 -14.57 16.13
N ALA A 32 -12.31 -13.78 16.47
CA ALA A 32 -13.01 -13.94 17.75
C ALA A 32 -13.77 -15.27 17.82
N LEU A 33 -14.51 -15.64 16.76
CA LEU A 33 -15.21 -16.92 16.70
C LEU A 33 -14.25 -18.12 16.79
N TYR A 34 -13.08 -18.04 16.18
CA TYR A 34 -12.04 -19.07 16.30
C TYR A 34 -11.57 -19.28 17.74
N HIS A 35 -11.54 -18.21 18.54
CA HIS A 35 -11.22 -18.27 19.97
C HIS A 35 -12.43 -18.55 20.86
N GLY A 36 -13.58 -18.93 20.29
CA GLY A 36 -14.81 -19.23 21.05
C GLY A 36 -15.48 -18.00 21.65
N ILE A 37 -15.20 -16.80 21.10
CA ILE A 37 -15.76 -15.53 21.57
C ILE A 37 -16.92 -15.14 20.66
N ASP A 38 -18.08 -14.86 21.27
CA ASP A 38 -19.25 -14.38 20.54
C ASP A 38 -19.00 -12.98 19.96
N VAL A 39 -19.48 -12.71 18.76
CA VAL A 39 -19.31 -11.39 18.13
C VAL A 39 -20.66 -10.77 17.82
N PHE A 40 -20.81 -9.47 18.13
CA PHE A 40 -21.99 -8.69 17.81
C PHE A 40 -21.62 -7.52 16.90
N ALA A 41 -22.26 -7.42 15.73
CA ALA A 41 -22.12 -6.28 14.85
C ALA A 41 -23.15 -5.19 15.21
N PHE A 42 -22.68 -3.96 15.38
CA PHE A 42 -23.55 -2.79 15.51
C PHE A 42 -23.76 -2.17 14.13
N TYR A 43 -24.97 -2.27 13.63
CA TYR A 43 -25.33 -1.70 12.34
C TYR A 43 -25.43 -0.17 12.45
N GLN A 44 -25.03 0.56 11.40
CA GLN A 44 -25.08 2.02 11.36
C GLN A 44 -24.24 2.71 12.46
N GLY A 45 -23.18 2.04 12.92
CA GLY A 45 -22.22 2.58 13.89
C GLY A 45 -22.85 2.91 15.24
N TYR A 46 -22.53 4.10 15.77
CA TYR A 46 -23.07 4.57 17.04
C TYR A 46 -24.60 4.64 17.07
N GLN A 47 -25.25 4.87 15.93
CA GLN A 47 -26.70 4.98 15.88
C GLN A 47 -27.36 3.66 16.26
N GLY A 48 -26.97 2.55 15.63
CA GLY A 48 -27.51 1.23 15.98
C GLY A 48 -27.07 0.75 17.36
N MET A 49 -25.90 1.18 17.84
CA MET A 49 -25.47 0.91 19.22
C MET A 49 -26.42 1.54 20.25
N VAL A 50 -26.92 2.76 19.99
CA VAL A 50 -27.91 3.45 20.83
C VAL A 50 -29.31 2.86 20.66
N GLU A 51 -29.74 2.60 19.43
CA GLU A 51 -31.08 2.06 19.14
C GLU A 51 -31.30 0.66 19.72
N GLY A 52 -30.27 -0.20 19.70
CA GLY A 52 -30.39 -1.56 20.21
C GLY A 52 -31.22 -2.47 19.31
N GLY A 53 -31.88 -3.47 19.92
CA GLY A 53 -32.77 -4.40 19.20
C GLY A 53 -32.08 -5.10 18.01
N ASP A 54 -32.72 -5.02 16.84
CA ASP A 54 -32.28 -5.63 15.58
C ASP A 54 -31.03 -4.96 14.97
N MET A 55 -30.62 -3.81 15.48
CA MET A 55 -29.40 -3.13 15.05
C MET A 55 -28.14 -3.72 15.68
N ILE A 56 -28.28 -4.65 16.63
CA ILE A 56 -27.18 -5.37 17.27
C ILE A 56 -27.35 -6.86 17.02
N LYS A 57 -26.65 -7.38 16.00
CA LYS A 57 -26.80 -8.77 15.56
C LYS A 57 -25.60 -9.61 15.95
N LYS A 58 -25.86 -10.79 16.50
CA LYS A 58 -24.84 -11.81 16.71
C LYS A 58 -24.37 -12.31 15.35
N MET A 59 -23.06 -12.37 15.14
CA MET A 59 -22.41 -12.77 13.90
C MET A 59 -22.00 -14.23 13.96
N SER A 60 -22.14 -14.92 12.84
CA SER A 60 -21.64 -16.25 12.55
C SER A 60 -20.46 -16.19 11.58
N TRP A 61 -19.82 -17.34 11.35
CA TRP A 61 -18.68 -17.44 10.43
C TRP A 61 -19.05 -17.04 8.99
N ASP A 62 -20.27 -17.37 8.56
CA ASP A 62 -20.75 -17.19 7.20
C ASP A 62 -21.29 -15.78 6.92
N ASP A 63 -21.69 -15.03 7.96
CA ASP A 63 -22.19 -13.64 7.81
C ASP A 63 -21.13 -12.69 7.23
N VAL A 64 -19.85 -13.06 7.33
CA VAL A 64 -18.71 -12.33 6.78
C VAL A 64 -18.05 -13.05 5.60
N GLY A 65 -18.73 -14.05 5.04
CA GLY A 65 -18.33 -14.75 3.82
C GLY A 65 -18.45 -13.85 2.58
N GLY A 66 -17.45 -13.85 1.70
CA GLY A 66 -17.55 -13.17 0.41
C GLY A 66 -17.63 -11.64 0.45
N ILE A 67 -17.20 -10.99 1.53
CA ILE A 67 -17.24 -9.51 1.65
C ILE A 67 -15.90 -8.81 1.40
N LEU A 68 -14.81 -9.55 1.22
CA LEU A 68 -13.44 -8.99 1.07
C LEU A 68 -13.30 -8.04 -0.13
N HIS A 69 -14.01 -8.31 -1.23
CA HIS A 69 -13.97 -7.51 -2.45
C HIS A 69 -14.98 -6.35 -2.45
N LYS A 70 -15.88 -6.29 -1.47
CA LYS A 70 -16.94 -5.28 -1.42
C LYS A 70 -16.37 -3.97 -0.88
N GLY A 71 -16.63 -2.88 -1.60
CA GLY A 71 -16.41 -1.52 -1.10
C GLY A 71 -17.36 -1.17 0.05
N GLY A 72 -17.12 -0.01 0.68
CA GLY A 72 -17.91 0.48 1.80
C GLY A 72 -17.87 -0.42 3.04
N THR A 73 -18.99 -0.48 3.77
CA THR A 73 -19.17 -1.33 4.96
C THR A 73 -20.52 -2.06 4.92
N ILE A 74 -20.51 -3.39 5.08
CA ILE A 74 -21.71 -4.23 5.11
C ILE A 74 -22.59 -4.02 6.35
N ILE A 75 -21.99 -3.51 7.43
CA ILE A 75 -22.73 -3.18 8.67
C ILE A 75 -23.18 -1.71 8.69
N GLY A 76 -22.89 -0.95 7.63
CA GLY A 76 -23.32 0.44 7.51
C GLY A 76 -22.62 1.40 8.47
N THR A 77 -22.84 2.69 8.27
CA THR A 77 -22.30 3.75 9.13
C THR A 77 -23.24 4.94 9.06
N ALA A 78 -23.61 5.50 10.22
CA ALA A 78 -24.46 6.68 10.31
C ALA A 78 -23.95 7.64 11.38
N ARG A 79 -24.23 8.94 11.18
CA ARG A 79 -23.99 9.96 12.21
C ARG A 79 -25.05 9.82 13.31
N SER A 80 -24.62 9.59 14.55
CA SER A 80 -25.53 9.59 15.69
C SER A 80 -25.48 10.92 16.44
N LYS A 81 -26.59 11.66 16.41
CA LYS A 81 -26.77 12.84 17.29
C LYS A 81 -27.00 12.41 18.73
N GLU A 82 -27.76 11.34 18.93
CA GLU A 82 -28.13 10.87 20.26
C GLU A 82 -26.92 10.42 21.08
N PHE A 83 -25.92 9.78 20.45
CA PHE A 83 -24.70 9.36 21.15
C PHE A 83 -23.85 10.53 21.68
N ARG A 84 -24.04 11.75 21.14
CA ARG A 84 -23.40 12.96 21.69
C ARG A 84 -24.00 13.36 23.04
N GLU A 85 -25.24 12.97 23.29
CA GLU A 85 -25.92 13.20 24.56
C GLU A 85 -25.64 12.05 25.52
N ARG A 86 -25.52 12.37 26.82
CA ARG A 86 -25.26 11.35 27.85
C ARG A 86 -26.37 10.30 27.91
N ASN A 87 -27.63 10.69 27.67
CA ASN A 87 -28.76 9.76 27.60
C ASN A 87 -28.58 8.70 26.49
N GLY A 88 -28.10 9.09 25.30
CA GLY A 88 -27.80 8.13 24.25
C GLY A 88 -26.68 7.16 24.66
N ARG A 89 -25.64 7.67 25.33
CA ARG A 89 -24.56 6.82 25.88
C ARG A 89 -25.05 5.86 26.96
N LEU A 90 -25.98 6.27 27.83
CA LEU A 90 -26.63 5.38 28.81
C LEU A 90 -27.38 4.24 28.11
N ARG A 91 -28.18 4.55 27.08
CA ARG A 91 -28.89 3.53 26.30
C ARG A 91 -27.92 2.56 25.61
N ALA A 92 -26.84 3.08 25.02
CA ALA A 92 -25.80 2.24 24.43
C ALA A 92 -25.13 1.34 25.48
N ALA A 93 -24.74 1.88 26.64
CA ALA A 93 -24.12 1.09 27.71
C ALA A 93 -25.04 -0.04 28.18
N LYS A 94 -26.34 0.26 28.36
CA LYS A 94 -27.37 -0.75 28.67
C LYS A 94 -27.42 -1.85 27.60
N ASN A 95 -27.51 -1.48 26.33
CA ASN A 95 -27.59 -2.43 25.22
C ASN A 95 -26.39 -3.39 25.15
N LEU A 96 -25.19 -2.89 25.49
CA LEU A 96 -23.96 -3.68 25.55
C LEU A 96 -23.95 -4.66 26.72
N VAL A 97 -24.25 -4.21 27.94
CA VAL A 97 -24.24 -5.09 29.12
C VAL A 97 -25.34 -6.15 29.09
N ASP A 98 -26.50 -5.82 28.52
CA ASP A 98 -27.61 -6.77 28.29
C ASP A 98 -27.17 -7.95 27.41
N ARG A 99 -26.16 -7.73 26.54
CA ARG A 99 -25.56 -8.74 25.65
C ARG A 99 -24.22 -9.26 26.14
N GLN A 100 -23.79 -8.90 27.36
CA GLN A 100 -22.51 -9.28 27.95
C GLN A 100 -21.28 -8.78 27.17
N ILE A 101 -21.40 -7.60 26.54
CA ILE A 101 -20.34 -6.96 25.75
C ILE A 101 -19.59 -5.95 26.63
N ASP A 102 -18.33 -6.23 26.90
CA ASP A 102 -17.37 -5.35 27.59
C ASP A 102 -16.07 -5.13 26.78
N ASN A 103 -16.05 -5.60 25.53
CA ASN A 103 -14.94 -5.46 24.60
C ASN A 103 -15.47 -4.97 23.25
N LEU A 104 -14.85 -3.94 22.69
CA LEU A 104 -15.33 -3.24 21.51
C LEU A 104 -14.20 -2.99 20.50
N VAL A 105 -14.43 -3.36 19.24
CA VAL A 105 -13.59 -2.97 18.11
C VAL A 105 -14.30 -1.89 17.30
N VAL A 106 -13.69 -0.71 17.21
CA VAL A 106 -14.24 0.45 16.50
C VAL A 106 -13.41 0.71 15.25
N ILE A 107 -14.03 0.60 14.07
CA ILE A 107 -13.39 0.85 12.78
C ILE A 107 -13.88 2.19 12.25
N GLY A 108 -13.01 3.18 12.14
CA GLY A 108 -13.41 4.52 11.69
C GLY A 108 -12.29 5.55 11.74
N GLY A 109 -12.64 6.80 11.43
CA GLY A 109 -11.71 7.93 11.49
C GLY A 109 -11.54 8.51 12.90
N ASP A 110 -10.78 9.60 12.99
CA ASP A 110 -10.44 10.35 14.21
C ASP A 110 -11.63 10.62 15.16
N GLY A 111 -12.76 11.11 14.62
CA GLY A 111 -13.94 11.46 15.39
C GLY A 111 -14.63 10.24 15.99
N SER A 112 -14.61 9.11 15.27
CA SER A 112 -15.18 7.85 15.75
C SER A 112 -14.38 7.28 16.91
N LEU A 113 -13.05 7.33 16.81
CA LEU A 113 -12.13 6.88 17.86
C LEU A 113 -12.17 7.80 19.09
N THR A 114 -12.32 9.11 18.87
CA THR A 114 -12.52 10.09 19.96
C THR A 114 -13.80 9.77 20.75
N GLY A 115 -14.92 9.54 20.05
CA GLY A 115 -16.18 9.16 20.68
C GLY A 115 -16.10 7.84 21.45
N ALA A 116 -15.30 6.89 20.95
CA ALA A 116 -15.07 5.61 21.60
C ALA A 116 -14.32 5.79 22.93
N ASN A 117 -13.25 6.59 22.93
CA ASN A 117 -12.49 6.87 24.14
C ASN A 117 -13.32 7.58 25.22
N ILE A 118 -14.12 8.59 24.85
CA ILE A 118 -15.04 9.26 25.78
C ILE A 118 -16.02 8.25 26.39
N PHE A 119 -16.59 7.37 25.57
CA PHE A 119 -17.54 6.37 26.05
C PHE A 119 -16.92 5.38 27.04
N ARG A 120 -15.65 5.01 26.83
CA ARG A 120 -14.88 4.19 27.76
C ARG A 120 -14.60 4.90 29.08
N GLU A 121 -14.19 6.16 29.04
CA GLU A 121 -13.91 6.97 30.24
C GLU A 121 -15.18 7.15 31.10
N GLU A 122 -16.33 7.35 30.44
CA GLU A 122 -17.62 7.48 31.12
C GLU A 122 -18.23 6.14 31.57
N TRP A 123 -17.69 4.99 31.13
CA TRP A 123 -18.33 3.68 31.23
C TRP A 123 -18.83 3.34 32.63
N THR A 124 -17.95 3.39 33.64
CA THR A 124 -18.32 3.03 35.02
C THR A 124 -19.40 3.96 35.57
N SER A 125 -19.28 5.26 35.29
CA SER A 125 -20.27 6.26 35.71
C SER A 125 -21.64 6.04 35.04
N LEU A 126 -21.67 5.64 33.76
CA LEU A 126 -22.90 5.28 33.06
C LEU A 126 -23.56 4.05 33.69
N LEU A 127 -22.79 3.03 34.05
CA LEU A 127 -23.32 1.83 34.69
C LEU A 127 -23.85 2.11 36.11
N GLU A 128 -23.16 2.95 36.89
CA GLU A 128 -23.62 3.39 38.20
C GLU A 128 -24.96 4.13 38.11
N GLU A 129 -25.12 4.99 37.11
CA GLU A 129 -26.36 5.74 36.86
C GLU A 129 -27.51 4.81 36.42
N LEU A 130 -27.23 3.83 35.56
CA LEU A 130 -28.20 2.79 35.19
C LEU A 130 -28.62 1.94 36.39
N ALA A 131 -27.68 1.58 37.27
CA ALA A 131 -27.98 0.81 38.47
C ALA A 131 -28.74 1.64 39.51
N GLY A 132 -28.42 2.93 39.65
CA GLY A 132 -29.12 3.86 40.53
C GLY A 132 -30.56 4.13 40.09
N SER A 133 -30.82 4.08 38.78
CA SER A 133 -32.17 4.19 38.20
C SER A 133 -32.94 2.86 38.11
N GLY A 134 -32.34 1.75 38.57
CA GLY A 134 -32.98 0.43 38.57
C GLY A 134 -33.10 -0.23 37.19
N GLN A 135 -32.39 0.28 36.17
CA GLN A 135 -32.41 -0.28 34.81
C GLN A 135 -31.50 -1.50 34.66
N ILE A 136 -30.50 -1.64 35.53
CA ILE A 136 -29.61 -2.80 35.63
C ILE A 136 -29.35 -3.15 37.10
N ASP A 137 -28.98 -4.40 37.39
CA ASP A 137 -28.59 -4.80 38.74
C ASP A 137 -27.21 -4.24 39.11
N ARG A 138 -27.00 -3.92 40.40
CA ARG A 138 -25.69 -3.45 40.89
C ARG A 138 -24.56 -4.46 40.66
N GLU A 139 -24.86 -5.76 40.63
CA GLU A 139 -23.89 -6.81 40.32
C GLU A 139 -23.32 -6.68 38.89
N ILE A 140 -24.09 -6.13 37.94
CA ILE A 140 -23.65 -5.88 36.56
C ILE A 140 -22.52 -4.86 36.54
N VAL A 141 -22.57 -3.83 37.39
CA VAL A 141 -21.52 -2.81 37.52
C VAL A 141 -20.20 -3.47 37.96
N SER A 142 -20.24 -4.31 38.99
CA SER A 142 -19.06 -5.06 39.45
C SER A 142 -18.58 -6.10 38.45
N LYS A 143 -19.50 -6.67 37.65
CA LYS A 143 -19.19 -7.66 36.62
C LYS A 143 -18.55 -7.00 35.39
N TYR A 144 -18.94 -5.81 34.99
CA TYR A 144 -18.41 -5.13 33.80
C TYR A 144 -17.78 -3.78 34.17
N PRO A 145 -16.76 -3.75 35.04
CA PRO A 145 -16.27 -2.50 35.63
C PRO A 145 -15.60 -1.56 34.62
N LYS A 146 -15.15 -2.11 33.48
CA LYS A 146 -14.42 -1.39 32.43
C LYS A 146 -14.90 -1.84 31.06
N LEU A 147 -14.85 -0.92 30.10
CA LEU A 147 -14.99 -1.20 28.67
C LEU A 147 -13.61 -1.21 28.02
N ASN A 148 -13.28 -2.29 27.32
CA ASN A 148 -12.04 -2.38 26.56
C ASN A 148 -12.31 -1.97 25.12
N ILE A 149 -11.48 -1.07 24.58
CA ILE A 149 -11.64 -0.56 23.23
C ILE A 149 -10.34 -0.73 22.46
N VAL A 150 -10.46 -1.30 21.27
CA VAL A 150 -9.43 -1.28 20.24
C VAL A 150 -9.97 -0.58 19.00
N GLY A 151 -9.23 0.43 18.53
CA GLY A 151 -9.52 1.18 17.32
C GLY A 151 -8.80 0.62 16.11
N LEU A 152 -9.47 0.64 14.95
CA LEU A 152 -8.89 0.49 13.63
C LEU A 152 -9.20 1.73 12.80
N VAL A 153 -8.21 2.23 12.07
CA VAL A 153 -8.32 3.53 11.40
C VAL A 153 -8.85 3.34 9.98
N GLY A 154 -10.17 3.49 9.81
CA GLY A 154 -10.84 3.48 8.51
C GLY A 154 -11.01 4.89 7.97
N SER A 155 -10.12 5.32 7.09
CA SER A 155 -10.11 6.64 6.46
C SER A 155 -9.36 6.60 5.14
N ILE A 156 -9.87 7.30 4.13
CA ILE A 156 -9.14 7.50 2.87
C ILE A 156 -8.09 8.62 2.97
N ASP A 157 -8.25 9.52 3.95
CA ASP A 157 -7.51 10.78 4.01
C ASP A 157 -6.03 10.59 4.44
N ASN A 158 -5.70 9.42 5.02
CA ASN A 158 -4.42 9.11 5.66
C ASN A 158 -3.96 10.19 6.65
N ASP A 159 -4.90 10.70 7.44
CA ASP A 159 -4.73 11.91 8.25
C ASP A 159 -4.45 11.65 9.72
N LEU A 160 -4.50 10.39 10.18
CA LEU A 160 -4.29 10.02 11.58
C LEU A 160 -2.80 9.80 11.89
N SER A 161 -2.26 10.57 12.83
CA SER A 161 -0.89 10.45 13.30
C SER A 161 -0.62 9.10 13.98
N GLY A 162 0.57 8.57 13.77
CA GLY A 162 1.05 7.35 14.40
C GLY A 162 0.84 6.07 13.57
N THR A 163 0.09 6.10 12.48
CA THR A 163 0.00 4.98 11.51
C THR A 163 0.52 5.41 10.13
N ASP A 164 1.29 4.55 9.46
CA ASP A 164 1.89 4.83 8.14
C ASP A 164 0.84 4.97 7.03
N MET A 165 -0.20 4.12 7.11
CA MET A 165 -1.30 4.06 6.16
C MET A 165 -2.60 3.71 6.88
N THR A 166 -3.67 4.48 6.63
CA THR A 166 -5.03 4.16 7.09
C THR A 166 -5.75 3.22 6.12
N ILE A 167 -6.70 2.43 6.64
CA ILE A 167 -7.51 1.52 5.84
C ILE A 167 -8.33 2.32 4.82
N GLY A 168 -8.07 2.09 3.54
CA GLY A 168 -8.74 2.69 2.39
C GLY A 168 -7.94 3.78 1.68
N ALA A 169 -6.82 4.25 2.25
CA ALA A 169 -6.00 5.29 1.64
C ALA A 169 -5.34 4.80 0.32
N ASP A 170 -4.85 3.56 0.29
CA ASP A 170 -4.26 2.98 -0.91
C ASP A 170 -5.30 2.79 -2.02
N THR A 171 -6.50 2.32 -1.68
CA THR A 171 -7.60 2.21 -2.64
C THR A 171 -8.02 3.57 -3.17
N ALA A 172 -8.16 4.57 -2.32
CA ALA A 172 -8.50 5.93 -2.76
C ALA A 172 -7.44 6.48 -3.72
N LEU A 173 -6.15 6.30 -3.39
CA LEU A 173 -5.05 6.67 -4.26
C LEU A 173 -5.10 5.94 -5.61
N ARG A 174 -5.45 4.64 -5.63
CA ARG A 174 -5.67 3.90 -6.88
C ARG A 174 -6.82 4.47 -7.70
N ARG A 175 -7.95 4.81 -7.08
CA ARG A 175 -9.09 5.45 -7.77
C ARG A 175 -8.69 6.79 -8.40
N ILE A 176 -7.90 7.59 -7.68
CA ILE A 176 -7.38 8.87 -8.19
C ILE A 176 -6.43 8.62 -9.36
N ALA A 177 -5.46 7.71 -9.22
CA ALA A 177 -4.49 7.41 -10.27
C ALA A 177 -5.16 6.89 -11.55
N GLU A 178 -6.17 6.02 -11.45
CA GLU A 178 -6.93 5.55 -12.61
C GLU A 178 -7.69 6.68 -13.32
N ALA A 179 -8.28 7.60 -12.57
CA ALA A 179 -8.93 8.78 -13.15
C ALA A 179 -7.92 9.72 -13.82
N LEU A 180 -6.77 9.95 -13.19
CA LEU A 180 -5.70 10.78 -13.74
C LEU A 180 -5.08 10.17 -15.00
N ASP A 181 -4.87 8.86 -15.04
CA ASP A 181 -4.38 8.16 -16.23
C ASP A 181 -5.39 8.29 -17.39
N ALA A 182 -6.68 8.15 -17.11
CA ALA A 182 -7.75 8.35 -18.09
C ALA A 182 -7.77 9.80 -18.61
N ILE A 183 -7.68 10.79 -17.72
CA ILE A 183 -7.62 12.22 -18.08
C ILE A 183 -6.35 12.53 -18.89
N SER A 184 -5.21 11.96 -18.53
CA SER A 184 -3.92 12.19 -19.19
C SER A 184 -3.96 11.80 -20.68
N SER A 185 -4.70 10.73 -21.02
CA SER A 185 -4.87 10.29 -22.41
C SER A 185 -5.58 11.33 -23.30
N THR A 186 -6.63 11.98 -22.80
CA THR A 186 -7.35 13.05 -23.53
C THR A 186 -6.61 14.38 -23.45
N ALA A 187 -5.92 14.66 -22.34
CA ALA A 187 -5.08 15.84 -22.18
C ALA A 187 -3.94 15.88 -23.20
N ALA A 188 -3.26 14.74 -23.41
CA ALA A 188 -2.21 14.58 -24.41
C ALA A 188 -2.74 14.83 -25.84
N SER A 189 -3.93 14.34 -26.15
CA SER A 189 -4.52 14.44 -27.50
C SER A 189 -4.89 15.87 -27.91
N HIS A 190 -5.24 16.72 -26.94
CA HIS A 190 -5.69 18.10 -27.19
C HIS A 190 -4.74 19.17 -26.65
N GLN A 191 -3.59 18.79 -26.12
CA GLN A 191 -2.63 19.70 -25.46
C GLN A 191 -3.30 20.60 -24.40
N ARG A 192 -4.15 20.00 -23.56
CA ARG A 192 -4.99 20.71 -22.57
C ARG A 192 -4.40 20.69 -21.16
N THR A 193 -4.79 21.70 -20.39
CA THR A 193 -4.59 21.74 -18.94
C THR A 193 -5.81 21.18 -18.21
N PHE A 194 -5.58 20.31 -17.23
CA PHE A 194 -6.62 19.80 -16.34
C PHE A 194 -6.33 20.22 -14.90
N VAL A 195 -7.38 20.72 -14.23
CA VAL A 195 -7.41 20.96 -12.79
C VAL A 195 -8.25 19.86 -12.17
N VAL A 196 -7.65 19.04 -11.31
CA VAL A 196 -8.30 17.88 -10.71
C VAL A 196 -8.41 18.06 -9.20
N GLU A 197 -9.64 18.06 -8.68
CA GLU A 197 -9.91 18.15 -7.25
C GLU A 197 -9.96 16.76 -6.61
N VAL A 198 -9.17 16.59 -5.54
CA VAL A 198 -8.92 15.33 -4.82
C VAL A 198 -9.35 15.48 -3.36
N MET A 199 -9.95 14.43 -2.80
CA MET A 199 -10.37 14.38 -1.39
C MET A 199 -9.15 14.29 -0.45
N GLY A 200 -9.37 14.53 0.84
CA GLY A 200 -8.31 14.41 1.86
C GLY A 200 -8.59 15.23 3.13
N ARG A 201 -9.76 15.86 3.23
CA ARG A 201 -10.18 16.78 4.27
C ARG A 201 -9.16 17.90 4.48
N ASN A 202 -8.39 17.83 5.56
CA ASN A 202 -7.33 18.78 5.92
C ASN A 202 -5.94 18.15 5.72
N CYS A 203 -5.85 17.09 4.93
CA CYS A 203 -4.63 16.39 4.60
C CYS A 203 -4.37 16.40 3.08
N GLY A 204 -3.16 16.78 2.71
CA GLY A 204 -2.68 16.77 1.34
C GLY A 204 -2.11 15.44 0.86
N TYR A 205 -2.16 14.36 1.67
CA TYR A 205 -1.52 13.08 1.34
C TYR A 205 -1.99 12.53 -0.01
N LEU A 206 -3.30 12.39 -0.22
CA LEU A 206 -3.84 11.89 -1.49
C LEU A 206 -3.46 12.78 -2.67
N ALA A 207 -3.51 14.10 -2.51
CA ALA A 207 -3.12 15.05 -3.55
C ALA A 207 -1.62 14.98 -3.89
N LEU A 208 -0.75 14.92 -2.89
CA LEU A 208 0.70 14.83 -3.07
C LEU A 208 1.11 13.49 -3.71
N MET A 209 0.59 12.38 -3.18
CA MET A 209 0.93 11.05 -3.68
C MET A 209 0.37 10.81 -5.08
N SER A 210 -0.83 11.33 -5.38
CA SER A 210 -1.36 11.29 -6.74
C SER A 210 -0.54 12.15 -7.69
N ALA A 211 -0.09 13.34 -7.27
CA ALA A 211 0.74 14.23 -8.08
C ALA A 211 2.07 13.58 -8.46
N LEU A 212 2.74 12.92 -7.51
CA LEU A 212 3.93 12.11 -7.76
C LEU A 212 3.65 10.94 -8.71
N SER A 213 2.54 10.25 -8.51
CA SER A 213 2.17 9.04 -9.25
C SER A 213 1.61 9.31 -10.66
N SER A 214 1.20 10.54 -10.97
CA SER A 214 0.65 10.92 -12.27
C SER A 214 1.58 11.83 -13.08
N GLY A 215 2.67 12.31 -12.48
CA GLY A 215 3.56 13.29 -13.12
C GLY A 215 2.90 14.66 -13.23
N ALA A 216 2.16 15.08 -12.20
CA ALA A 216 1.51 16.38 -12.18
C ALA A 216 2.54 17.53 -12.18
N ASP A 217 2.14 18.66 -12.77
CA ASP A 217 2.96 19.87 -12.87
C ASP A 217 2.84 20.75 -11.63
N TYR A 218 1.72 20.67 -10.93
CA TYR A 218 1.47 21.44 -9.72
C TYR A 218 0.57 20.68 -8.76
N VAL A 219 0.81 20.87 -7.45
CA VAL A 219 -0.06 20.36 -6.40
C VAL A 219 -0.33 21.45 -5.37
N LEU A 220 -1.60 21.62 -5.00
CA LEU A 220 -2.03 22.53 -3.94
C LEU A 220 -2.49 21.70 -2.74
N ILE A 221 -1.79 21.83 -1.61
CA ILE A 221 -2.04 21.09 -0.38
C ILE A 221 -2.11 22.01 0.85
N PRO A 222 -2.89 21.67 1.89
CA PRO A 222 -2.99 22.47 3.11
C PRO A 222 -1.69 22.54 3.91
N GLU A 223 -0.85 21.50 3.86
CA GLU A 223 0.41 21.45 4.61
C GLU A 223 1.48 22.39 4.06
N ARG A 224 1.40 22.76 2.78
CA ARG A 224 2.32 23.68 2.13
C ARG A 224 1.56 24.60 1.17
N PRO A 225 0.88 25.63 1.70
CA PRO A 225 0.25 26.62 0.84
C PRO A 225 1.31 27.38 0.02
N PRO A 226 0.95 27.96 -1.14
CA PRO A 226 1.82 28.88 -1.87
C PRO A 226 2.31 30.01 -0.96
N GLN A 227 3.62 30.29 -0.99
CA GLN A 227 4.25 31.25 -0.06
C GLN A 227 4.23 32.71 -0.57
N VAL A 228 3.79 32.92 -1.81
CA VAL A 228 3.60 34.24 -2.42
C VAL A 228 2.19 34.79 -2.13
N GLU A 229 2.02 36.11 -2.26
CA GLU A 229 0.68 36.72 -2.14
C GLU A 229 -0.21 36.34 -3.32
N ASP A 230 0.35 36.42 -4.52
CA ASP A 230 -0.34 36.13 -5.77
C ASP A 230 -0.01 34.71 -6.25
N TRP A 231 -0.57 33.71 -5.57
CA TRP A 231 -0.39 32.29 -5.89
C TRP A 231 -0.81 31.96 -7.32
N ALA A 232 -1.80 32.70 -7.85
CA ALA A 232 -2.31 32.53 -9.19
C ALA A 232 -1.26 32.92 -10.25
N GLN A 233 -0.49 33.99 -10.00
CA GLN A 233 0.62 34.36 -10.88
C GLN A 233 1.73 33.32 -10.88
N GLU A 234 2.15 32.84 -9.69
CA GLU A 234 3.18 31.79 -9.58
C GLU A 234 2.77 30.52 -10.34
N LEU A 235 1.51 30.11 -10.19
CA LEU A 235 0.96 28.99 -10.93
C LEU A 235 1.04 29.23 -12.44
N CYS A 236 0.53 30.38 -12.91
CA CYS A 236 0.53 30.74 -14.33
C CYS A 236 1.95 30.74 -14.93
N ASP A 237 2.90 31.34 -14.23
CA ASP A 237 4.30 31.40 -14.65
C ASP A 237 4.90 30.00 -14.78
N LYS A 238 4.60 29.10 -13.84
CA LYS A 238 5.06 27.71 -13.89
C LYS A 238 4.44 26.94 -15.05
N ILE A 239 3.14 27.10 -15.32
CA ILE A 239 2.47 26.45 -16.47
C ILE A 239 3.04 26.97 -17.80
N VAL A 240 3.25 28.28 -17.92
CA VAL A 240 3.87 28.89 -19.11
C VAL A 240 5.31 28.35 -19.31
N ALA A 241 6.09 28.25 -18.24
CA ALA A 241 7.44 27.70 -18.30
C ALA A 241 7.45 26.23 -18.75
N ASN A 242 6.53 25.41 -18.22
CA ASN A 242 6.36 24.01 -18.60
C ASN A 242 6.01 23.86 -20.09
N LYS A 243 5.08 24.65 -20.59
CA LYS A 243 4.70 24.65 -22.02
C LYS A 243 5.87 25.06 -22.92
N LYS A 244 6.61 26.12 -22.54
CA LYS A 244 7.83 26.56 -23.25
C LYS A 244 8.94 25.48 -23.24
N ALA A 245 8.97 24.61 -22.24
CA ALA A 245 9.89 23.47 -22.18
C ALA A 245 9.46 22.28 -23.04
N GLY A 246 8.28 22.34 -23.67
CA GLY A 246 7.76 21.29 -24.56
C GLY A 246 6.74 20.36 -23.90
N LYS A 247 6.28 20.64 -22.67
CA LYS A 247 5.17 19.89 -22.07
C LYS A 247 3.85 20.27 -22.74
N GLY A 248 3.34 19.40 -23.61
CA GLY A 248 2.10 19.65 -24.36
C GLY A 248 0.83 19.58 -23.51
N LYS A 249 0.83 18.86 -22.40
CA LYS A 249 -0.29 18.76 -21.45
C LYS A 249 0.13 19.33 -20.09
N SER A 250 -0.84 19.75 -19.29
CA SER A 250 -0.59 20.09 -17.89
C SER A 250 -1.62 19.52 -16.94
N LEU A 251 -1.14 19.02 -15.81
CA LEU A 251 -2.00 18.46 -14.76
C LEU A 251 -1.75 19.16 -13.44
N ILE A 252 -2.81 19.79 -12.90
CA ILE A 252 -2.79 20.52 -11.64
C ILE A 252 -3.72 19.78 -10.67
N ILE A 253 -3.17 19.34 -9.54
CA ILE A 253 -3.94 18.63 -8.52
C ILE A 253 -4.23 19.58 -7.35
N VAL A 254 -5.50 19.63 -6.93
CA VAL A 254 -5.96 20.50 -5.85
C VAL A 254 -6.59 19.64 -4.75
N ALA A 255 -5.99 19.63 -3.56
CA ALA A 255 -6.63 19.02 -2.40
C ALA A 255 -7.89 19.80 -2.02
N GLU A 256 -8.96 19.13 -1.59
CA GLU A 256 -10.22 19.79 -1.18
C GLU A 256 -10.01 20.81 -0.03
N GLY A 257 -8.98 20.59 0.80
CA GLY A 257 -8.57 21.47 1.89
C GLY A 257 -7.48 22.47 1.53
N ALA A 258 -7.11 22.66 0.26
CA ALA A 258 -6.06 23.58 -0.15
C ALA A 258 -6.32 25.02 0.31
N LYS A 259 -5.27 25.69 0.81
CA LYS A 259 -5.33 27.06 1.33
C LYS A 259 -4.21 27.91 0.76
N ASP A 260 -4.38 29.23 0.82
CA ASP A 260 -3.32 30.20 0.64
C ASP A 260 -2.55 30.44 1.96
N LYS A 261 -1.48 31.24 1.91
CA LYS A 261 -0.68 31.57 3.11
C LYS A 261 -1.45 32.37 4.18
N TYR A 262 -2.58 32.98 3.82
CA TYR A 262 -3.42 33.75 4.74
C TYR A 262 -4.46 32.86 5.45
N GLY A 263 -4.67 31.64 4.96
CA GLY A 263 -5.62 30.66 5.49
C GLY A 263 -6.94 30.59 4.70
N ASN A 264 -7.06 31.33 3.59
CA ASN A 264 -8.25 31.27 2.74
C ASN A 264 -8.22 30.02 1.87
N LEU A 265 -9.38 29.40 1.65
CA LEU A 265 -9.49 28.22 0.78
C LEU A 265 -9.22 28.62 -0.68
N ILE A 266 -8.34 27.86 -1.34
CA ILE A 266 -8.15 27.93 -2.78
C ILE A 266 -9.11 26.93 -3.42
N ARG A 267 -10.15 27.42 -4.09
CA ARG A 267 -11.13 26.57 -4.76
C ARG A 267 -10.63 26.16 -6.14
N SER A 268 -10.92 24.93 -6.53
CA SER A 268 -10.52 24.38 -7.84
C SER A 268 -11.08 25.18 -9.04
N PHE A 269 -12.29 25.75 -8.92
CA PHE A 269 -12.84 26.63 -9.95
C PHE A 269 -12.07 27.96 -10.08
N GLN A 270 -11.57 28.51 -8.97
CA GLN A 270 -10.76 29.74 -8.99
C GLN A 270 -9.47 29.49 -9.77
N VAL A 271 -8.83 28.33 -9.56
CA VAL A 271 -7.63 27.94 -10.31
C VAL A 271 -7.88 27.96 -11.82
N VAL A 272 -9.03 27.44 -12.28
CA VAL A 272 -9.40 27.48 -13.71
C VAL A 272 -9.65 28.90 -14.21
N GLU A 273 -10.34 29.74 -13.43
CA GLU A 273 -10.58 31.14 -13.78
C GLU A 273 -9.29 31.93 -13.91
N GLU A 274 -8.36 31.76 -12.97
CA GLU A 274 -7.05 32.44 -12.99
C GLU A 274 -6.20 32.03 -14.20
N LEU A 275 -6.16 30.72 -14.54
CA LEU A 275 -5.48 30.23 -15.74
C LEU A 275 -6.08 30.83 -17.02
N LYS A 276 -7.41 30.92 -17.10
CA LYS A 276 -8.09 31.50 -18.26
C LYS A 276 -7.86 33.01 -18.37
N ASN A 277 -7.96 33.74 -17.27
CA ASN A 277 -7.91 35.20 -17.26
C ASN A 277 -6.50 35.74 -17.48
N ARG A 278 -5.46 35.04 -17.00
CA ARG A 278 -4.08 35.54 -17.02
C ARG A 278 -3.26 35.04 -18.20
N ILE A 279 -3.49 33.81 -18.66
CA ILE A 279 -2.69 33.17 -19.70
C ILE A 279 -3.53 32.55 -20.83
N GLU A 280 -4.84 32.85 -20.88
CA GLU A 280 -5.78 32.37 -21.90
C GLU A 280 -5.81 30.83 -22.05
N GLU A 281 -5.51 30.11 -20.97
CA GLU A 281 -5.45 28.65 -20.98
C GLU A 281 -6.85 28.02 -20.91
N ASP A 282 -7.19 27.14 -21.86
CA ASP A 282 -8.43 26.36 -21.83
C ASP A 282 -8.32 25.19 -20.84
N ALA A 283 -8.33 25.52 -19.54
CA ALA A 283 -8.28 24.57 -18.46
C ALA A 283 -9.65 23.89 -18.23
N ARG A 284 -9.63 22.58 -17.95
CA ARG A 284 -10.83 21.80 -17.62
C ARG A 284 -10.81 21.37 -16.16
N LEU A 285 -11.89 21.68 -15.44
CA LEU A 285 -12.09 21.23 -14.06
C LEU A 285 -12.65 19.80 -14.04
N THR A 286 -12.07 18.93 -13.23
CA THR A 286 -12.64 17.63 -12.87
C THR A 286 -12.66 17.47 -11.36
N ILE A 287 -13.85 17.32 -10.78
CA ILE A 287 -14.01 17.01 -9.36
C ILE A 287 -14.29 15.52 -9.25
N LEU A 288 -13.34 14.74 -8.74
CA LEU A 288 -13.50 13.29 -8.67
C LEU A 288 -14.60 12.90 -7.68
N GLY A 289 -14.71 13.61 -6.56
CA GLY A 289 -15.73 13.37 -5.54
C GLY A 289 -15.67 11.94 -4.98
N HIS A 290 -16.84 11.34 -4.76
CA HIS A 290 -16.97 10.08 -4.00
C HIS A 290 -16.49 8.83 -4.73
N VAL A 291 -16.09 8.90 -6.00
CA VAL A 291 -15.43 7.76 -6.68
C VAL A 291 -14.16 7.33 -5.94
N GLN A 292 -13.56 8.25 -5.16
CA GLN A 292 -12.39 8.02 -4.31
C GLN A 292 -12.68 7.22 -3.04
N ARG A 293 -13.95 7.14 -2.60
CA ARG A 293 -14.40 6.32 -1.46
C ARG A 293 -14.94 4.97 -1.87
N GLY A 294 -15.39 4.84 -3.12
CA GLY A 294 -16.00 3.65 -3.67
C GLY A 294 -15.02 2.67 -4.31
N GLY A 295 -15.58 1.62 -4.89
CA GLY A 295 -14.83 0.57 -5.59
C GLY A 295 -14.40 -0.58 -4.68
N SER A 296 -13.96 -1.66 -5.31
CA SER A 296 -13.38 -2.80 -4.61
C SER A 296 -12.03 -2.41 -3.99
N PRO A 297 -11.74 -2.83 -2.75
CA PRO A 297 -10.47 -2.49 -2.10
C PRO A 297 -9.28 -3.10 -2.86
N THR A 298 -8.15 -2.40 -2.86
CA THR A 298 -6.87 -2.90 -3.40
C THR A 298 -6.39 -4.12 -2.62
N ALA A 299 -5.44 -4.84 -3.21
CA ALA A 299 -4.81 -5.94 -2.49
C ALA A 299 -4.23 -5.51 -1.14
N PHE A 300 -3.56 -4.35 -1.10
CA PHE A 300 -3.00 -3.76 0.11
C PHE A 300 -4.07 -3.54 1.19
N ASP A 301 -5.16 -2.84 0.86
CA ASP A 301 -6.22 -2.57 1.83
C ASP A 301 -6.95 -3.84 2.28
N ARG A 302 -7.04 -4.89 1.43
CA ARG A 302 -7.63 -6.18 1.85
C ARG A 302 -6.76 -6.93 2.84
N TYR A 303 -5.50 -7.20 2.49
CA TYR A 303 -4.64 -8.00 3.38
C TYR A 303 -4.30 -7.22 4.64
N THR A 304 -3.98 -5.92 4.54
CA THR A 304 -3.60 -5.11 5.70
C THR A 304 -4.76 -5.03 6.69
N SER A 305 -5.97 -4.70 6.22
CA SER A 305 -7.16 -4.69 7.09
C SER A 305 -7.44 -6.05 7.73
N THR A 306 -7.16 -7.13 7.00
CA THR A 306 -7.29 -8.49 7.53
C THR A 306 -6.29 -8.76 8.67
N VAL A 307 -5.03 -8.36 8.50
CA VAL A 307 -4.00 -8.51 9.54
C VAL A 307 -4.29 -7.59 10.74
N LEU A 308 -4.71 -6.34 10.50
CA LEU A 308 -5.07 -5.40 11.57
C LEU A 308 -6.29 -5.88 12.37
N GLY A 309 -7.32 -6.43 11.71
CA GLY A 309 -8.49 -7.00 12.37
C GLY A 309 -8.16 -8.23 13.22
N TYR A 310 -7.27 -9.11 12.73
CA TYR A 310 -6.73 -10.22 13.52
C TYR A 310 -6.00 -9.72 14.77
N ALA A 311 -5.08 -8.78 14.58
CA ALA A 311 -4.29 -8.20 15.66
C ALA A 311 -5.15 -7.43 16.68
N ALA A 312 -6.24 -6.79 16.27
CA ALA A 312 -7.17 -6.13 17.17
C ALA A 312 -7.85 -7.10 18.15
N VAL A 313 -8.27 -8.27 17.67
CA VAL A 313 -8.84 -9.31 18.53
C VAL A 313 -7.77 -9.91 19.44
N LYS A 314 -6.58 -10.17 18.92
CA LYS A 314 -5.44 -10.64 19.73
C LYS A 314 -5.08 -9.65 20.84
N GLN A 315 -5.06 -8.36 20.56
CA GLN A 315 -4.82 -7.31 21.55
C GLN A 315 -5.88 -7.32 22.67
N LEU A 316 -7.15 -7.62 22.35
CA LEU A 316 -8.19 -7.77 23.37
C LEU A 316 -7.96 -9.03 24.22
N ILE A 317 -7.64 -10.17 23.59
CA ILE A 317 -7.42 -11.47 24.26
C ILE A 317 -6.20 -11.45 25.18
N ASP A 318 -5.08 -10.91 24.71
CA ASP A 318 -3.78 -10.97 25.40
C ASP A 318 -3.75 -10.06 26.65
N GLY A 319 -4.77 -9.21 26.83
CA GLY A 319 -5.01 -8.43 28.04
C GLY A 319 -5.32 -6.96 27.73
N ALA A 320 -6.28 -6.41 28.47
CA ALA A 320 -6.65 -5.01 28.34
C ALA A 320 -5.54 -4.09 28.89
N ASN A 321 -5.03 -3.21 28.03
CA ASN A 321 -4.22 -2.08 28.48
C ASN A 321 -5.07 -1.13 29.33
N GLU A 322 -4.42 -0.40 30.24
CA GLU A 322 -5.08 0.67 30.99
C GLU A 322 -5.60 1.79 30.08
N GLU A 323 -5.15 1.85 28.82
CA GLU A 323 -5.50 2.86 27.84
C GLU A 323 -6.01 2.25 26.53
N SER A 324 -6.93 2.94 25.87
CA SER A 324 -7.47 2.55 24.56
C SER A 324 -6.35 2.50 23.53
N GLN A 325 -6.33 1.45 22.70
CA GLN A 325 -5.30 1.28 21.68
C GLN A 325 -5.87 1.43 20.29
N ILE A 326 -5.04 1.89 19.37
CA ILE A 326 -5.26 1.79 17.93
C ILE A 326 -4.30 0.73 17.40
N ILE A 327 -4.80 -0.23 16.62
CA ILE A 327 -3.94 -1.14 15.86
C ILE A 327 -3.75 -0.54 14.48
N GLY A 328 -2.50 -0.19 14.17
CA GLY A 328 -2.10 0.44 12.92
C GLY A 328 -0.80 -0.15 12.39
N LEU A 329 -0.32 0.44 11.29
CA LEU A 329 0.99 0.13 10.74
C LEU A 329 1.99 1.16 11.21
N GLN A 330 3.10 0.72 11.78
CA GLN A 330 4.29 1.56 11.94
C GLN A 330 5.46 0.79 11.39
N ASN A 331 6.28 1.46 10.59
CA ASN A 331 7.43 0.82 9.97
C ASN A 331 6.99 -0.43 9.18
N ASN A 332 5.84 -0.37 8.50
CA ASN A 332 5.26 -1.49 7.76
C ASN A 332 5.06 -2.79 8.60
N ARG A 333 4.93 -2.64 9.92
CA ARG A 333 4.64 -3.73 10.86
C ARG A 333 3.43 -3.34 11.70
N VAL A 334 2.66 -4.32 12.12
CA VAL A 334 1.52 -4.07 12.99
C VAL A 334 2.03 -3.64 14.37
N LYS A 335 1.51 -2.52 14.86
CA LYS A 335 1.82 -1.98 16.18
C LYS A 335 0.56 -1.49 16.88
N SER A 336 0.61 -1.57 18.20
CA SER A 336 -0.36 -0.92 19.08
C SER A 336 0.10 0.51 19.34
N ILE A 337 -0.80 1.46 19.10
CA ILE A 337 -0.58 2.89 19.22
C ILE A 337 -1.53 3.40 20.30
N ASN A 338 -1.05 4.29 21.18
CA ASN A 338 -1.92 4.93 22.14
C ASN A 338 -2.99 5.77 21.41
N MET A 339 -4.26 5.47 21.64
CA MET A 339 -5.37 6.14 20.94
C MET A 339 -5.44 7.63 21.27
N VAL A 340 -5.24 7.99 22.54
CA VAL A 340 -5.38 9.38 23.02
C VAL A 340 -4.25 10.24 22.46
N ASP A 341 -3.01 9.74 22.46
CA ASP A 341 -1.86 10.47 21.94
C ASP A 341 -1.96 10.66 20.43
N SER A 342 -2.34 9.61 19.70
CA SER A 342 -2.56 9.68 18.25
C SER A 342 -3.62 10.70 17.86
N ILE A 343 -4.76 10.75 18.59
CA ILE A 343 -5.82 11.74 18.36
C ILE A 343 -5.32 13.16 18.68
N LYS A 344 -4.62 13.36 19.80
CA LYS A 344 -4.07 14.66 20.19
C LYS A 344 -3.07 15.20 19.17
N GLU A 345 -2.18 14.34 18.68
CA GLU A 345 -1.21 14.70 17.65
C GLU A 345 -1.88 15.01 16.32
N THR A 346 -2.90 14.24 15.93
CA THR A 346 -3.69 14.53 14.71
C THR A 346 -4.35 15.91 14.78
N GLN A 347 -4.96 16.23 15.93
CA GLN A 347 -5.58 17.54 16.15
C GLN A 347 -4.56 18.68 16.23
N SER A 348 -3.33 18.43 16.68
CA SER A 348 -2.29 19.46 16.73
C SER A 348 -1.83 19.87 15.32
N ILE A 349 -1.78 18.94 14.36
CA ILE A 349 -1.47 19.24 12.96
C ILE A 349 -2.45 20.28 12.39
N VAL A 350 -3.75 20.06 12.60
CA VAL A 350 -4.79 20.99 12.14
C VAL A 350 -4.59 22.38 12.75
N LYS A 351 -4.32 22.45 14.06
CA LYS A 351 -4.03 23.72 14.75
C LYS A 351 -2.77 24.41 14.22
N HIS A 352 -1.71 23.67 13.91
CA HIS A 352 -0.50 24.24 13.32
C HIS A 352 -0.77 24.85 11.94
N ILE A 353 -1.59 24.20 11.11
CA ILE A 353 -2.01 24.75 9.81
C ILE A 353 -2.85 26.02 10.01
N GLU A 354 -3.79 26.03 10.95
CA GLU A 354 -4.59 27.22 11.28
C GLU A 354 -3.75 28.39 11.79
N ASN A 355 -2.72 28.09 12.59
CA ASN A 355 -1.76 29.06 13.12
C ASN A 355 -0.66 29.45 12.13
N LYS A 356 -0.71 28.96 10.88
CA LYS A 356 0.28 29.23 9.81
C LYS A 356 1.69 28.71 10.13
N GLU A 357 1.78 27.69 10.97
CA GLU A 357 3.01 27.00 11.35
C GLU A 357 3.26 25.77 10.45
N PHE A 358 3.32 25.99 9.13
CA PHE A 358 3.32 24.93 8.11
C PHE A 358 4.49 23.94 8.24
N ASP A 359 5.69 24.41 8.57
CA ASP A 359 6.86 23.54 8.78
C ASP A 359 6.66 22.54 9.92
N LYS A 360 5.96 22.95 10.99
CA LYS A 360 5.61 22.06 12.10
C LYS A 360 4.58 21.03 11.66
N ALA A 361 3.58 21.43 10.88
CA ALA A 361 2.58 20.52 10.33
C ALA A 361 3.20 19.46 9.41
N ILE A 362 4.10 19.85 8.50
CA ILE A 362 4.84 18.93 7.62
C ILE A 362 5.68 17.96 8.45
N LYS A 363 6.38 18.45 9.48
CA LYS A 363 7.20 17.61 10.36
C LYS A 363 6.36 16.54 11.09
N LEU A 364 5.16 16.89 11.54
CA LEU A 364 4.24 15.98 12.22
C LEU A 364 3.56 14.97 11.27
N ARG A 365 3.44 15.28 9.97
CA ARG A 365 3.05 14.28 8.95
C ARG A 365 4.13 13.21 8.72
N GLY A 366 5.35 13.43 9.20
CA GLY A 366 6.45 12.48 9.16
C GLY A 366 7.44 12.70 8.02
N GLY A 367 8.62 12.08 8.14
CA GLY A 367 9.73 12.25 7.19
C GLY A 367 9.38 11.85 5.76
N SER A 368 8.62 10.77 5.58
CA SER A 368 8.23 10.30 4.24
C SER A 368 7.32 11.29 3.50
N PHE A 369 6.49 12.07 4.21
CA PHE A 369 5.65 13.10 3.59
C PHE A 369 6.53 14.25 3.09
N LYS A 370 7.46 14.71 3.92
CA LYS A 370 8.42 15.76 3.56
C LYS A 370 9.30 15.36 2.37
N GLU A 371 9.88 14.16 2.40
CA GLU A 371 10.71 13.64 1.30
C GLU A 371 9.93 13.56 -0.02
N SER A 372 8.68 13.12 0.04
CA SER A 372 7.77 13.06 -1.12
C SER A 372 7.52 14.45 -1.70
N LEU A 373 7.34 15.45 -0.83
CA LEU A 373 7.11 16.83 -1.20
C LEU A 373 8.34 17.47 -1.88
N GLU A 374 9.53 17.27 -1.33
CA GLU A 374 10.80 17.75 -1.90
C GLU A 374 11.11 17.06 -3.24
N THR A 375 10.82 15.76 -3.33
CA THR A 375 10.96 15.00 -4.57
C THR A 375 9.99 15.54 -5.63
N PHE A 376 8.73 15.78 -5.27
CA PHE A 376 7.73 16.33 -6.20
C PHE A 376 8.14 17.70 -6.74
N ASP A 377 8.67 18.59 -5.92
CA ASP A 377 9.14 19.90 -6.37
C ASP A 377 10.13 19.79 -7.49
N THR A 378 11.09 18.87 -7.35
CA THR A 378 12.11 18.65 -8.36
C THR A 378 11.54 18.01 -9.61
N LEU A 379 10.71 16.97 -9.47
CA LEU A 379 10.10 16.25 -10.60
C LEU A 379 9.12 17.11 -11.41
N SER A 380 8.51 18.13 -10.80
CA SER A 380 7.53 19.03 -11.41
C SER A 380 8.14 20.27 -12.09
N ARG A 381 9.47 20.47 -12.02
CA ARG A 381 10.14 21.60 -12.69
C ARG A 381 10.04 21.50 -14.22
N ALA A 382 10.06 22.66 -14.88
CA ALA A 382 10.12 22.75 -16.34
C ALA A 382 11.49 22.33 -16.89
N ARG A 383 12.55 22.68 -16.15
CA ARG A 383 13.96 22.43 -16.48
C ARG A 383 14.73 22.13 -15.19
N PRO A 384 15.86 21.41 -15.26
CA PRO A 384 16.72 21.21 -14.10
C PRO A 384 17.29 22.55 -13.62
N ASN A 385 17.64 22.62 -12.34
CA ASN A 385 18.49 23.70 -11.83
C ASN A 385 19.83 23.76 -12.59
N PRO A 386 20.41 24.96 -12.75
CA PRO A 386 21.75 25.07 -13.30
C PRO A 386 22.74 24.31 -12.40
N PRO A 387 23.74 23.63 -12.98
CA PRO A 387 24.75 22.91 -12.21
C PRO A 387 25.51 23.87 -11.28
N ASP A 388 25.81 23.41 -10.06
CA ASP A 388 26.69 24.13 -9.14
C ASP A 388 28.14 23.98 -9.60
N GLU A 389 28.74 25.08 -10.07
CA GLU A 389 30.13 25.13 -10.56
C GLU A 389 31.17 24.70 -9.50
N SER A 390 30.81 24.71 -8.22
CA SER A 390 31.70 24.25 -7.13
C SER A 390 31.73 22.72 -6.97
N THR A 391 30.82 21.99 -7.61
CA THR A 391 30.72 20.54 -7.52
C THR A 391 31.09 19.86 -8.85
N PRO A 392 31.92 18.80 -8.83
CA PRO A 392 32.27 18.11 -10.06
C PRO A 392 31.06 17.39 -10.66
N THR A 393 30.84 17.57 -11.97
CA THR A 393 29.82 16.83 -12.72
C THR A 393 30.18 15.35 -12.80
N LEU A 394 29.29 14.50 -12.30
CA LEU A 394 29.39 13.05 -12.41
C LEU A 394 28.62 12.55 -13.64
N ASN A 395 29.12 11.47 -14.25
CA ASN A 395 28.40 10.69 -15.24
C ASN A 395 27.83 9.44 -14.54
N ILE A 396 26.52 9.34 -14.45
CA ILE A 396 25.81 8.26 -13.76
C ILE A 396 25.09 7.39 -14.80
N LEU A 397 25.37 6.10 -14.80
CA LEU A 397 24.72 5.14 -15.68
C LEU A 397 23.44 4.59 -15.02
N VAL A 398 22.34 4.49 -15.77
CA VAL A 398 21.06 3.92 -15.34
C VAL A 398 20.64 2.83 -16.34
N MET A 399 20.24 1.67 -15.84
CA MET A 399 19.79 0.58 -16.69
C MET A 399 18.76 -0.32 -16.00
N ASN A 400 17.95 -1.00 -16.82
CA ASN A 400 17.04 -2.06 -16.36
C ASN A 400 17.68 -3.43 -16.59
N ALA A 401 17.49 -4.38 -15.68
CA ALA A 401 18.01 -5.74 -15.81
C ALA A 401 17.08 -6.82 -15.22
N GLY A 402 16.96 -7.95 -15.91
CA GLY A 402 16.16 -9.09 -15.47
C GLY A 402 14.79 -9.20 -16.16
N THR A 403 13.77 -9.59 -15.37
CA THR A 403 12.39 -9.71 -15.88
C THR A 403 11.69 -8.36 -15.75
N LEU A 404 10.74 -8.09 -16.64
CA LEU A 404 9.91 -6.90 -16.57
C LEU A 404 9.19 -6.79 -15.22
N ALA A 405 9.21 -5.59 -14.65
CA ALA A 405 8.42 -5.23 -13.48
C ALA A 405 7.76 -3.86 -13.69
N PRO A 406 6.45 -3.70 -13.43
CA PRO A 406 5.79 -2.40 -13.45
C PRO A 406 6.46 -1.42 -12.51
N GLY A 407 6.78 -0.23 -13.00
CA GLY A 407 7.45 0.82 -12.23
C GLY A 407 8.94 1.02 -12.56
N MET A 408 9.53 0.19 -13.43
CA MET A 408 10.89 0.42 -13.95
C MET A 408 11.02 1.79 -14.63
N ASN A 409 10.04 2.19 -15.44
CA ASN A 409 10.05 3.46 -16.17
C ASN A 409 10.06 4.69 -15.25
N ILE A 410 9.21 4.72 -14.22
CA ILE A 410 9.18 5.84 -13.28
C ILE A 410 10.43 5.87 -12.38
N ALA A 411 11.03 4.73 -12.06
CA ALA A 411 12.33 4.68 -11.38
C ALA A 411 13.42 5.34 -12.25
N VAL A 412 13.51 5.00 -13.54
CA VAL A 412 14.44 5.65 -14.48
C VAL A 412 14.14 7.14 -14.59
N ARG A 413 12.88 7.54 -14.79
CA ARG A 413 12.46 8.95 -14.87
C ARG A 413 12.93 9.75 -13.65
N THR A 414 12.70 9.19 -12.46
CA THR A 414 13.07 9.82 -11.20
C THR A 414 14.58 9.97 -11.08
N ALA A 415 15.32 8.92 -11.43
CA ALA A 415 16.78 8.94 -11.41
C ALA A 415 17.36 9.99 -12.37
N VAL A 416 16.82 10.09 -13.59
CA VAL A 416 17.22 11.07 -14.59
C VAL A 416 16.96 12.49 -14.10
N ARG A 417 15.73 12.80 -13.67
CA ARG A 417 15.38 14.16 -13.25
C ARG A 417 16.16 14.63 -12.03
N LEU A 418 16.27 13.79 -11.00
CA LEU A 418 16.99 14.18 -9.79
C LEU A 418 18.50 14.28 -10.01
N GLY A 419 19.07 13.41 -10.84
CA GLY A 419 20.48 13.47 -11.20
C GLY A 419 20.82 14.73 -11.99
N MET A 420 19.98 15.07 -12.99
CA MET A 420 20.16 16.29 -13.80
C MET A 420 19.91 17.56 -13.00
N ASP A 421 18.92 17.59 -12.11
CA ASP A 421 18.67 18.76 -11.24
C ASP A 421 19.84 19.06 -10.31
N LYS A 422 20.62 18.04 -9.94
CA LYS A 422 21.87 18.18 -9.17
C LYS A 422 23.11 18.45 -10.04
N GLY A 423 22.93 18.71 -11.35
CA GLY A 423 24.03 19.08 -12.24
C GLY A 423 24.86 17.91 -12.77
N HIS A 424 24.32 16.68 -12.77
CA HIS A 424 25.01 15.48 -13.25
C HIS A 424 24.48 15.01 -14.61
N ARG A 425 25.32 14.28 -15.35
CA ARG A 425 24.98 13.70 -16.65
C ARG A 425 24.50 12.27 -16.46
N ILE A 426 23.36 11.93 -17.05
CA ILE A 426 22.72 10.62 -16.86
C ILE A 426 22.75 9.85 -18.17
N PHE A 427 23.27 8.63 -18.12
CA PHE A 427 23.41 7.75 -19.28
C PHE A 427 22.48 6.55 -19.14
N GLY A 428 21.65 6.28 -20.15
CA GLY A 428 20.77 5.13 -20.22
C GLY A 428 21.38 4.01 -21.05
N VAL A 429 21.31 2.77 -20.56
CA VAL A 429 21.66 1.59 -21.36
C VAL A 429 20.41 0.98 -21.96
N ARG A 430 20.39 0.79 -23.28
CA ARG A 430 19.31 0.06 -23.93
C ARG A 430 19.52 -1.45 -23.83
N ASN A 431 18.44 -2.23 -23.73
CA ASN A 431 18.49 -3.69 -23.76
C ASN A 431 19.39 -4.34 -22.69
N ALA A 432 19.39 -3.78 -21.47
CA ALA A 432 20.11 -4.32 -20.30
C ALA A 432 21.60 -4.61 -20.59
N PHE A 433 22.14 -5.69 -20.02
CA PHE A 433 23.54 -6.06 -20.18
C PHE A 433 23.95 -6.33 -21.63
N LYS A 434 23.02 -6.73 -22.51
CA LYS A 434 23.33 -6.88 -23.94
C LYS A 434 23.78 -5.55 -24.56
N GLY A 435 23.05 -4.48 -24.28
CA GLY A 435 23.45 -3.15 -24.75
C GLY A 435 24.69 -2.63 -24.04
N LEU A 436 24.84 -2.89 -22.74
CA LEU A 436 26.07 -2.53 -22.03
C LEU A 436 27.31 -3.17 -22.66
N ILE A 437 27.19 -4.42 -23.14
CA ILE A 437 28.27 -5.15 -23.83
C ILE A 437 28.51 -4.57 -25.23
N SER A 438 27.46 -4.23 -25.97
CA SER A 438 27.54 -3.71 -27.34
C SER A 438 27.73 -2.19 -27.43
N ASN A 439 27.92 -1.50 -26.30
CA ASN A 439 28.02 -0.05 -26.19
C ASN A 439 26.76 0.71 -26.68
N ASP A 440 25.58 0.15 -26.47
CA ASP A 440 24.28 0.81 -26.71
C ASP A 440 23.91 1.67 -25.49
N ILE A 441 24.73 2.70 -25.27
CA ILE A 441 24.66 3.65 -24.15
C ILE A 441 24.40 5.04 -24.74
N GLN A 442 23.37 5.71 -24.25
CA GLN A 442 23.01 7.06 -24.69
C GLN A 442 22.89 8.00 -23.50
N GLU A 443 23.27 9.27 -23.68
CA GLU A 443 22.94 10.31 -22.69
C GLU A 443 21.42 10.58 -22.73
N LEU A 444 20.81 10.68 -21.55
CA LEU A 444 19.38 10.93 -21.38
C LEU A 444 19.14 12.42 -21.11
N ASP A 445 18.07 12.93 -21.68
CA ASP A 445 17.62 14.33 -21.51
C ASP A 445 16.42 14.42 -20.56
N TRP A 446 16.22 15.61 -19.97
CA TRP A 446 15.12 15.92 -19.04
C TRP A 446 13.73 15.62 -19.61
N MET A 447 13.52 15.93 -20.88
CA MET A 447 12.25 15.76 -21.58
C MET A 447 12.08 14.34 -22.14
N TYR A 448 13.18 13.60 -22.32
CA TYR A 448 13.15 12.22 -22.83
C TYR A 448 12.31 11.27 -21.96
N VAL A 449 12.24 11.55 -20.64
CA VAL A 449 11.54 10.72 -19.65
C VAL A 449 10.22 11.31 -19.14
N GLU A 450 9.68 12.39 -19.73
CA GLU A 450 8.50 13.09 -19.18
C GLU A 450 7.30 12.16 -19.00
N ASP A 451 6.93 11.41 -20.05
CA ASP A 451 5.72 10.58 -20.08
C ASP A 451 5.89 9.19 -19.42
N TRP A 452 7.06 8.89 -18.84
CA TRP A 452 7.39 7.56 -18.30
C TRP A 452 6.73 7.26 -16.94
N THR A 453 5.97 8.20 -16.38
CA THR A 453 5.41 8.13 -15.03
C THR A 453 4.38 7.00 -14.85
N SER A 454 3.42 6.91 -15.77
CA SER A 454 2.33 5.91 -15.70
C SER A 454 2.51 4.73 -16.65
N MET A 455 3.58 4.73 -17.46
CA MET A 455 3.84 3.68 -18.45
C MET A 455 4.28 2.39 -17.77
N GLY A 456 3.55 1.30 -18.03
CA GLY A 456 4.05 -0.05 -17.84
C GLY A 456 5.23 -0.37 -18.76
N GLY A 457 5.80 -1.58 -18.63
CA GLY A 457 6.91 -1.98 -19.48
C GLY A 457 8.26 -1.38 -19.07
N SER A 458 9.18 -1.31 -20.02
CA SER A 458 10.57 -0.87 -19.83
C SER A 458 11.08 -0.18 -21.10
N GLU A 459 11.09 1.14 -21.13
CA GLU A 459 11.49 1.94 -22.29
C GLU A 459 12.99 1.82 -22.62
N LEU A 460 13.85 1.67 -21.61
CA LEU A 460 15.26 1.30 -21.82
C LEU A 460 15.41 -0.17 -22.28
N GLY A 461 14.36 -0.97 -22.28
CA GLY A 461 14.44 -2.41 -22.53
C GLY A 461 15.10 -3.19 -21.38
N THR A 462 14.60 -4.40 -21.14
CA THR A 462 15.14 -5.29 -20.10
C THR A 462 15.17 -6.73 -20.60
N ASN A 463 16.12 -7.53 -20.08
CA ASN A 463 16.20 -8.95 -20.36
C ASN A 463 17.03 -9.70 -19.31
N ARG A 464 17.00 -11.03 -19.37
CA ARG A 464 17.64 -11.94 -18.39
C ARG A 464 19.10 -12.29 -18.71
N LYS A 465 19.78 -11.57 -19.61
CA LYS A 465 21.20 -11.84 -19.92
C LYS A 465 22.06 -11.42 -18.73
N GLN A 466 22.73 -12.38 -18.09
CA GLN A 466 23.81 -12.12 -17.15
C GLN A 466 25.15 -12.00 -17.91
N PRO A 467 26.04 -11.08 -17.54
CA PRO A 467 27.41 -11.04 -18.05
C PRO A 467 28.14 -12.37 -17.81
N VAL A 468 28.87 -12.86 -18.80
CA VAL A 468 29.81 -13.98 -18.62
C VAL A 468 31.26 -13.47 -18.65
N ASN A 469 32.24 -14.33 -18.34
CA ASN A 469 33.65 -13.91 -18.27
C ASN A 469 34.17 -13.17 -19.51
N SER A 470 33.76 -13.56 -20.72
CA SER A 470 34.15 -12.89 -21.96
C SER A 470 33.55 -11.50 -22.15
N ASP A 471 32.51 -11.15 -21.38
CA ASP A 471 31.77 -9.90 -21.50
C ASP A 471 32.41 -8.77 -20.68
N PHE A 472 33.05 -9.09 -19.54
CA PHE A 472 33.54 -8.08 -18.58
C PHE A 472 34.55 -7.11 -19.17
N TYR A 473 35.46 -7.56 -20.03
CA TYR A 473 36.39 -6.66 -20.72
C TYR A 473 35.66 -5.59 -21.54
N LYS A 474 34.64 -5.99 -22.31
CA LYS A 474 33.85 -5.04 -23.12
C LYS A 474 33.06 -4.07 -22.24
N ILE A 475 32.45 -4.58 -21.17
CA ILE A 475 31.72 -3.75 -20.21
C ILE A 475 32.66 -2.71 -19.60
N ALA A 476 33.83 -3.12 -19.09
CA ALA A 476 34.81 -2.22 -18.50
C ALA A 476 35.25 -1.13 -19.50
N ARG A 477 35.58 -1.52 -20.74
CA ARG A 477 35.95 -0.57 -21.80
C ARG A 477 34.84 0.43 -22.13
N ASN A 478 33.57 0.00 -22.11
CA ASN A 478 32.45 0.89 -22.36
C ASN A 478 32.22 1.85 -21.20
N LEU A 479 32.36 1.40 -19.94
CA LEU A 479 32.28 2.29 -18.77
C LEU A 479 33.39 3.36 -18.81
N GLU A 480 34.61 2.99 -19.18
CA GLU A 480 35.73 3.93 -19.38
C GLU A 480 35.46 4.91 -20.52
N ALA A 481 34.94 4.43 -21.67
CA ALA A 481 34.69 5.25 -22.84
C ALA A 481 33.65 6.36 -22.59
N HIS A 482 32.68 6.12 -21.71
CA HIS A 482 31.69 7.11 -21.29
C HIS A 482 32.05 7.82 -19.97
N ASN A 483 33.23 7.54 -19.41
CA ASN A 483 33.70 8.07 -18.14
C ASN A 483 32.66 7.91 -17.02
N ILE A 484 32.10 6.72 -16.85
CA ILE A 484 31.05 6.45 -15.86
C ILE A 484 31.65 6.44 -14.46
N HIS A 485 31.04 7.21 -13.55
CA HIS A 485 31.51 7.35 -12.15
C HIS A 485 30.61 6.64 -11.15
N ALA A 486 29.40 6.23 -11.55
CA ALA A 486 28.41 5.58 -10.69
C ALA A 486 27.38 4.85 -11.55
N MET A 487 26.74 3.83 -10.99
CA MET A 487 25.74 3.04 -11.72
C MET A 487 24.52 2.68 -10.87
N LEU A 488 23.33 2.86 -11.45
CA LEU A 488 22.05 2.42 -10.92
C LEU A 488 21.51 1.28 -11.79
N ILE A 489 21.34 0.09 -11.21
CA ILE A 489 20.78 -1.08 -11.88
C ILE A 489 19.40 -1.36 -11.29
N ILE A 490 18.35 -1.16 -12.07
CA ILE A 490 16.95 -1.39 -11.68
C ILE A 490 16.55 -2.79 -12.13
N GLY A 491 16.30 -3.71 -11.22
CA GLY A 491 16.07 -5.08 -11.66
C GLY A 491 15.87 -6.16 -10.61
N GLY A 492 15.73 -7.37 -11.14
CA GLY A 492 15.60 -8.61 -10.39
C GLY A 492 16.94 -9.24 -10.01
N MET A 493 16.96 -10.55 -9.78
CA MET A 493 18.14 -11.29 -9.32
C MET A 493 19.36 -11.11 -10.26
N VAL A 494 19.12 -11.04 -11.58
CA VAL A 494 20.15 -10.78 -12.59
C VAL A 494 20.91 -9.48 -12.33
N ALA A 495 20.25 -8.43 -11.82
CA ALA A 495 20.91 -7.19 -11.47
C ALA A 495 21.86 -7.37 -10.27
N TYR A 496 21.40 -8.08 -9.25
CA TYR A 496 22.14 -8.32 -8.00
C TYR A 496 23.35 -9.22 -8.24
N GLU A 497 23.16 -10.32 -8.99
CA GLU A 497 24.24 -11.23 -9.37
C GLU A 497 25.30 -10.53 -10.22
N ALA A 498 24.90 -9.73 -11.21
CA ALA A 498 25.84 -8.98 -12.03
C ALA A 498 26.62 -7.92 -11.22
N ALA A 499 25.95 -7.22 -10.28
CA ALA A 499 26.63 -6.29 -9.38
C ALA A 499 27.61 -7.02 -8.44
N TYR A 500 27.26 -8.21 -7.97
CA TYR A 500 28.15 -9.08 -7.20
C TYR A 500 29.35 -9.56 -8.03
N ASP A 501 29.14 -9.91 -9.29
CA ASP A 501 30.22 -10.26 -10.21
C ASP A 501 31.16 -9.07 -10.44
N PHE A 502 30.63 -7.84 -10.58
CA PHE A 502 31.45 -6.63 -10.70
C PHE A 502 32.33 -6.43 -9.47
N ILE A 503 31.83 -6.63 -8.24
CA ILE A 503 32.64 -6.58 -7.01
C ILE A 503 33.83 -7.55 -7.12
N ARG A 504 33.56 -8.82 -7.48
CA ARG A 504 34.58 -9.87 -7.58
C ARG A 504 35.60 -9.63 -8.68
N LYS A 505 35.26 -8.80 -9.67
CA LYS A 505 36.08 -8.52 -10.84
C LYS A 505 36.82 -7.18 -10.78
N ARG A 506 36.69 -6.40 -9.71
CA ARG A 506 37.39 -5.11 -9.53
C ARG A 506 38.90 -5.19 -9.64
N SER A 507 39.51 -6.26 -9.14
CA SER A 507 40.96 -6.45 -9.22
C SER A 507 41.45 -6.68 -10.65
N GLU A 508 40.59 -7.21 -11.52
CA GLU A 508 40.89 -7.45 -12.94
C GLU A 508 40.52 -6.23 -13.80
N TYR A 509 39.46 -5.52 -13.44
CA TYR A 509 38.91 -4.40 -14.20
C TYR A 509 38.67 -3.18 -13.28
N PRO A 510 39.61 -2.22 -13.22
CA PRO A 510 39.47 -1.01 -12.40
C PRO A 510 38.23 -0.15 -12.73
N ALA A 511 37.68 -0.28 -13.94
CA ALA A 511 36.43 0.38 -14.33
C ALA A 511 35.21 -0.02 -13.48
N PHE A 512 35.26 -1.17 -12.78
CA PHE A 512 34.21 -1.59 -11.84
C PHE A 512 34.38 -0.97 -10.45
N ASP A 513 35.43 -0.17 -10.23
CA ASP A 513 35.73 0.52 -8.96
C ASP A 513 34.90 1.79 -8.77
N ILE A 514 33.60 1.68 -9.03
CA ILE A 514 32.60 2.74 -8.91
C ILE A 514 31.49 2.29 -7.95
N PRO A 515 30.79 3.23 -7.28
CA PRO A 515 29.62 2.88 -6.49
C PRO A 515 28.48 2.40 -7.39
N ILE A 516 27.79 1.35 -6.94
CA ILE A 516 26.68 0.73 -7.67
C ILE A 516 25.51 0.56 -6.71
N VAL A 517 24.32 0.97 -7.14
CA VAL A 517 23.07 0.69 -6.41
C VAL A 517 22.21 -0.27 -7.23
N CYS A 518 21.81 -1.38 -6.63
CA CYS A 518 20.76 -2.24 -7.14
C CYS A 518 19.41 -1.83 -6.55
N LEU A 519 18.49 -1.37 -7.40
CA LEU A 519 17.12 -1.06 -7.03
C LEU A 519 16.22 -2.28 -7.31
N PRO A 520 15.56 -2.83 -6.28
CA PRO A 520 14.78 -4.06 -6.41
C PRO A 520 13.52 -3.85 -7.26
N ALA A 521 13.50 -4.44 -8.46
CA ALA A 521 12.36 -4.40 -9.38
C ALA A 521 12.05 -5.81 -9.90
N THR A 522 10.99 -6.41 -9.36
CA THR A 522 10.50 -7.75 -9.69
C THR A 522 9.08 -7.90 -9.14
N ILE A 523 8.22 -8.65 -9.85
CA ILE A 523 6.89 -8.97 -9.33
C ILE A 523 6.94 -10.00 -8.19
N ASN A 524 8.00 -10.81 -8.14
CA ASN A 524 8.08 -11.96 -7.22
C ASN A 524 8.38 -11.56 -5.77
N ASN A 525 8.82 -10.32 -5.53
CA ASN A 525 9.34 -9.87 -4.24
C ASN A 525 10.39 -10.82 -3.63
N ASN A 526 11.31 -11.28 -4.47
CA ASN A 526 12.28 -12.32 -4.15
C ASN A 526 13.72 -11.79 -3.99
N LEU A 527 13.88 -10.51 -3.64
CA LEU A 527 15.18 -9.85 -3.53
C LEU A 527 15.50 -9.55 -2.06
N PRO A 528 16.77 -9.73 -1.64
CA PRO A 528 17.17 -9.46 -0.27
C PRO A 528 17.18 -7.95 0.02
N GLY A 529 17.12 -7.60 1.30
CA GLY A 529 17.29 -6.22 1.75
C GLY A 529 16.08 -5.31 1.55
N THR A 530 14.94 -5.85 1.10
CA THR A 530 13.68 -5.09 1.03
C THR A 530 12.47 -5.94 1.40
N ASP A 531 11.49 -5.30 2.05
CA ASP A 531 10.16 -5.86 2.27
C ASP A 531 9.30 -5.83 1.00
N PHE A 532 9.56 -4.89 0.07
CA PHE A 532 8.79 -4.68 -1.16
C PHE A 532 9.68 -4.28 -2.34
N SER A 533 9.70 -5.12 -3.38
CA SER A 533 10.24 -4.76 -4.68
C SER A 533 9.21 -4.03 -5.56
N VAL A 534 9.72 -3.14 -6.42
CA VAL A 534 8.91 -2.46 -7.44
C VAL A 534 8.28 -3.49 -8.38
N GLY A 535 6.96 -3.39 -8.55
CA GLY A 535 6.13 -4.23 -9.41
C GLY A 535 5.32 -5.29 -8.67
N ALA A 536 5.64 -5.56 -7.40
CA ALA A 536 4.98 -6.60 -6.62
C ALA A 536 3.53 -6.23 -6.29
N ASP A 537 3.23 -4.97 -5.97
CA ASP A 537 1.86 -4.53 -5.66
C ASP A 537 0.97 -4.52 -6.92
N THR A 538 1.50 -4.08 -8.06
CA THR A 538 0.81 -4.14 -9.36
C THR A 538 0.44 -5.58 -9.71
N ALA A 539 1.37 -6.50 -9.51
CA ALA A 539 1.14 -7.92 -9.75
C ALA A 539 0.09 -8.50 -8.82
N LEU A 540 0.18 -8.16 -7.53
CA LEU A 540 -0.79 -8.60 -6.55
C LEU A 540 -2.20 -8.11 -6.90
N ASN A 541 -2.37 -6.83 -7.21
CA ASN A 541 -3.67 -6.29 -7.65
C ASN A 541 -4.19 -6.97 -8.92
N SER A 542 -3.31 -7.30 -9.88
CA SER A 542 -3.70 -8.04 -11.09
C SER A 542 -4.20 -9.46 -10.76
N ILE A 543 -3.59 -10.14 -9.78
CA ILE A 543 -4.06 -11.43 -9.27
C ILE A 543 -5.42 -11.28 -8.62
N ILE A 544 -5.60 -10.29 -7.73
CA ILE A 544 -6.87 -10.07 -7.03
C ILE A 544 -8.00 -9.79 -8.01
N ASP A 545 -7.77 -8.91 -9.00
CA ASP A 545 -8.77 -8.58 -10.02
C ASP A 545 -9.16 -9.81 -10.86
N ALA A 546 -8.21 -10.71 -11.15
CA ALA A 546 -8.49 -11.97 -11.85
C ALA A 546 -9.27 -12.94 -10.96
N VAL A 547 -8.88 -13.10 -9.69
CA VAL A 547 -9.56 -13.99 -8.75
C VAL A 547 -10.98 -13.52 -8.44
N ASP A 548 -11.21 -12.22 -8.31
CA ASP A 548 -12.56 -11.69 -8.10
C ASP A 548 -13.48 -12.00 -9.28
N LYS A 549 -13.00 -11.85 -10.53
CA LYS A 549 -13.75 -12.27 -11.73
C LYS A 549 -14.04 -13.77 -11.75
N ILE A 550 -13.07 -14.59 -11.33
CA ILE A 550 -13.26 -16.04 -11.19
C ILE A 550 -14.34 -16.34 -10.14
N LYS A 551 -14.32 -15.65 -8.99
CA LYS A 551 -15.31 -15.81 -7.92
C LYS A 551 -16.72 -15.46 -8.37
N GLU A 552 -16.89 -14.35 -9.08
CA GLU A 552 -18.19 -13.94 -9.60
C GLU A 552 -18.78 -15.00 -10.54
N SER A 553 -17.94 -15.61 -11.40
CA SER A 553 -18.36 -16.74 -12.24
C SER A 553 -18.67 -18.01 -11.46
N ALA A 554 -18.05 -18.21 -10.30
CA ALA A 554 -18.12 -19.43 -9.52
C ALA A 554 -19.41 -19.57 -8.70
N VAL A 555 -19.97 -18.46 -8.18
CA VAL A 555 -21.13 -18.46 -7.26
C VAL A 555 -22.36 -19.18 -7.85
N ALA A 556 -22.46 -19.29 -9.17
CA ALA A 556 -23.52 -20.02 -9.86
C ALA A 556 -23.42 -21.56 -9.76
N SER A 557 -22.29 -22.13 -9.33
CA SER A 557 -22.00 -23.57 -9.33
C SER A 557 -21.26 -24.02 -8.06
N LYS A 558 -21.42 -25.27 -7.61
CA LYS A 558 -20.61 -25.82 -6.51
C LYS A 558 -19.21 -26.16 -7.01
N ARG A 559 -18.23 -25.28 -6.76
CA ARG A 559 -16.92 -25.41 -7.40
C ARG A 559 -15.73 -24.96 -6.56
N VAL A 560 -14.63 -25.71 -6.62
CA VAL A 560 -13.31 -25.33 -6.12
C VAL A 560 -12.45 -24.82 -7.27
N PHE A 561 -11.81 -23.67 -7.09
CA PHE A 561 -10.83 -23.15 -8.03
C PHE A 561 -9.42 -23.32 -7.50
N VAL A 562 -8.53 -23.90 -8.32
CA VAL A 562 -7.09 -23.95 -8.06
C VAL A 562 -6.42 -22.90 -8.94
N VAL A 563 -6.06 -21.77 -8.35
CA VAL A 563 -5.46 -20.63 -9.04
C VAL A 563 -3.94 -20.69 -8.87
N GLU A 564 -3.23 -20.83 -9.99
CA GLU A 564 -1.77 -20.76 -10.00
C GLU A 564 -1.30 -19.33 -10.22
N VAL A 565 -0.44 -18.86 -9.31
CA VAL A 565 0.18 -17.54 -9.34
C VAL A 565 1.69 -17.65 -9.55
N MET A 566 2.27 -16.60 -10.13
CA MET A 566 3.71 -16.47 -10.31
C MET A 566 4.41 -16.21 -8.97
N GLY A 567 5.74 -16.21 -8.99
CA GLY A 567 6.57 -16.03 -7.80
C GLY A 567 7.78 -16.96 -7.78
N ARG A 568 7.83 -17.92 -8.72
CA ARG A 568 8.80 -19.01 -8.78
C ARG A 568 8.84 -19.74 -7.43
N TYR A 569 10.00 -19.75 -6.80
CA TYR A 569 10.23 -20.36 -5.49
C TYR A 569 9.98 -19.40 -4.32
N CYS A 570 9.59 -18.15 -4.57
CA CYS A 570 9.17 -17.18 -3.55
C CYS A 570 7.63 -17.17 -3.47
N GLY A 571 7.10 -17.58 -2.32
CA GLY A 571 5.68 -17.70 -2.06
C GLY A 571 4.94 -16.37 -1.82
N TYR A 572 5.62 -15.22 -1.86
CA TYR A 572 5.05 -13.91 -1.49
C TYR A 572 3.72 -13.63 -2.20
N LEU A 573 3.68 -13.69 -3.53
CA LEU A 573 2.47 -13.40 -4.30
C LEU A 573 1.33 -14.35 -3.93
N ALA A 574 1.61 -15.64 -3.73
CA ALA A 574 0.62 -16.64 -3.34
C ALA A 574 0.07 -16.37 -1.93
N MET A 575 0.96 -16.08 -0.97
CA MET A 575 0.60 -15.80 0.42
C MET A 575 -0.27 -14.55 0.54
N MET A 576 0.19 -13.45 -0.06
CA MET A 576 -0.54 -12.18 -0.02
C MET A 576 -1.87 -12.27 -0.79
N SER A 577 -1.89 -13.00 -1.91
CA SER A 577 -3.13 -13.26 -2.64
C SER A 577 -4.11 -14.09 -1.82
N GLY A 578 -3.63 -15.09 -1.09
CA GLY A 578 -4.45 -15.89 -0.20
C GLY A 578 -5.13 -15.05 0.88
N LEU A 579 -4.39 -14.13 1.52
CA LEU A 579 -4.93 -13.21 2.51
C LEU A 579 -5.95 -12.22 1.91
N ALA A 580 -5.62 -11.61 0.78
CA ALA A 580 -6.47 -10.60 0.14
C ALA A 580 -7.72 -11.19 -0.55
N THR A 581 -7.67 -12.46 -0.96
CA THR A 581 -8.82 -13.17 -1.53
C THR A 581 -9.56 -13.98 -0.46
N GLY A 582 -8.97 -14.26 0.68
CA GLY A 582 -9.55 -15.19 1.66
C GLY A 582 -9.62 -16.61 1.13
N ALA A 583 -8.60 -17.04 0.38
CA ALA A 583 -8.44 -18.42 -0.06
C ALA A 583 -8.40 -19.36 1.15
N GLU A 584 -9.03 -20.53 1.03
CA GLU A 584 -9.06 -21.52 2.09
C GLU A 584 -7.72 -22.24 2.24
N ARG A 585 -6.98 -22.38 1.13
CA ARG A 585 -5.67 -23.02 1.13
C ARG A 585 -4.68 -22.26 0.25
N VAL A 586 -3.45 -22.15 0.74
CA VAL A 586 -2.32 -21.62 -0.04
C VAL A 586 -1.18 -22.62 -0.04
N TYR A 587 -0.68 -22.96 -1.23
CA TYR A 587 0.50 -23.82 -1.39
C TYR A 587 1.72 -23.00 -1.77
N LEU A 588 2.74 -23.10 -0.93
CA LEU A 588 3.99 -22.35 -1.02
C LEU A 588 5.17 -23.31 -1.23
N HIS A 589 6.25 -22.82 -1.84
CA HIS A 589 7.48 -23.62 -1.96
C HIS A 589 8.22 -23.71 -0.63
N GLU A 590 8.14 -22.66 0.20
CA GLU A 590 8.74 -22.52 1.52
C GLU A 590 8.39 -23.68 2.46
N ASN A 591 7.14 -24.14 2.43
CA ASN A 591 6.65 -25.19 3.33
C ASN A 591 6.66 -26.59 2.69
N GLY A 592 6.82 -26.64 1.36
CA GLY A 592 6.55 -27.83 0.57
C GLY A 592 5.07 -28.23 0.61
N ILE A 593 4.76 -29.37 0.00
CA ILE A 593 3.42 -29.95 -0.04
C ILE A 593 3.54 -31.44 0.32
N LYS A 594 2.72 -31.91 1.26
CA LYS A 594 2.68 -33.32 1.69
C LYS A 594 1.35 -33.95 1.30
N LEU A 595 1.36 -35.25 0.98
CA LEU A 595 0.14 -35.99 0.61
C LEU A 595 -0.95 -35.92 1.70
N GLN A 596 -0.56 -36.04 2.97
CA GLN A 596 -1.49 -35.94 4.10
C GLN A 596 -2.20 -34.57 4.15
N GLU A 597 -1.51 -33.49 3.78
CA GLU A 597 -2.11 -32.15 3.75
C GLU A 597 -3.14 -32.06 2.62
N LEU A 598 -2.82 -32.57 1.44
CA LEU A 598 -3.76 -32.63 0.31
C LEU A 598 -5.04 -33.40 0.68
N GLN A 599 -4.90 -34.56 1.35
CA GLN A 599 -6.04 -35.33 1.83
C GLN A 599 -6.89 -34.55 2.85
N ASN A 600 -6.24 -33.86 3.80
CA ASN A 600 -6.93 -33.04 4.79
C ASN A 600 -7.68 -31.88 4.10
N ASP A 601 -7.07 -31.25 3.10
CA ASP A 601 -7.65 -30.13 2.38
C ASP A 601 -8.89 -30.57 1.57
N VAL A 602 -8.83 -31.73 0.89
CA VAL A 602 -10.03 -32.28 0.20
C VAL A 602 -11.14 -32.59 1.19
N ASN A 603 -10.84 -33.25 2.32
CA ASN A 603 -11.84 -33.56 3.33
C ASN A 603 -12.47 -32.31 3.93
N MET A 604 -11.68 -31.26 4.14
CA MET A 604 -12.17 -29.94 4.55
C MET A 604 -13.14 -29.37 3.52
N PHE A 605 -12.81 -29.38 2.23
CA PHE A 605 -13.73 -28.93 1.18
C PHE A 605 -15.00 -29.78 1.13
N ARG A 606 -14.90 -31.12 1.16
CA ARG A 606 -16.07 -32.01 1.18
C ARG A 606 -17.02 -31.66 2.32
N LYS A 607 -16.51 -31.53 3.55
CA LYS A 607 -17.31 -31.13 4.73
C LYS A 607 -18.00 -29.79 4.48
N ALA A 608 -17.24 -28.77 4.08
CA ALA A 608 -17.78 -27.43 3.89
C ALA A 608 -18.87 -27.37 2.80
N PHE A 609 -18.70 -28.07 1.68
CA PHE A 609 -19.69 -28.11 0.59
C PHE A 609 -20.96 -28.89 0.95
N LEU A 610 -20.86 -29.91 1.79
CA LEU A 610 -22.02 -30.61 2.38
C LEU A 610 -22.79 -29.70 3.34
N GLU A 611 -22.09 -28.82 4.06
CA GLU A 611 -22.66 -27.81 4.97
C GLU A 611 -23.21 -26.57 4.24
N GLY A 612 -23.20 -26.56 2.90
CA GLY A 612 -23.84 -25.53 2.09
C GLY A 612 -22.88 -24.52 1.45
N LYS A 613 -21.56 -24.70 1.60
CA LYS A 613 -20.58 -23.91 0.86
C LYS A 613 -20.77 -24.10 -0.65
N ARG A 614 -20.65 -23.00 -1.39
CA ARG A 614 -20.85 -22.98 -2.84
C ARG A 614 -19.56 -22.81 -3.62
N MET A 615 -18.52 -22.24 -3.02
CA MET A 615 -17.25 -21.99 -3.68
C MET A 615 -16.08 -22.29 -2.74
N GLY A 616 -15.03 -22.93 -3.28
CA GLY A 616 -13.72 -23.03 -2.65
C GLY A 616 -12.65 -22.37 -3.51
N LEU A 617 -11.61 -21.85 -2.87
CA LEU A 617 -10.47 -21.22 -3.52
C LEU A 617 -9.17 -21.75 -2.92
N VAL A 618 -8.32 -22.26 -3.80
CA VAL A 618 -6.94 -22.64 -3.53
C VAL A 618 -6.04 -21.73 -4.34
N VAL A 619 -5.05 -21.11 -3.69
CA VAL A 619 -4.00 -20.36 -4.38
C VAL A 619 -2.70 -21.16 -4.29
N LYS A 620 -2.04 -21.39 -5.42
CA LYS A 620 -0.78 -22.14 -5.47
C LYS A 620 0.30 -21.31 -6.16
N SER A 621 1.49 -21.25 -5.56
CA SER A 621 2.67 -20.74 -6.26
C SER A 621 3.12 -21.68 -7.39
N GLU A 622 3.56 -21.14 -8.53
CA GLU A 622 3.94 -21.90 -9.72
C GLU A 622 4.95 -23.02 -9.42
N TYR A 623 5.99 -22.76 -8.60
CA TYR A 623 6.99 -23.76 -8.21
C TYR A 623 6.85 -24.26 -6.77
N ALA A 624 5.62 -24.26 -6.23
CA ALA A 624 5.37 -24.79 -4.89
C ALA A 624 5.85 -26.25 -4.73
N ASN A 625 5.68 -27.08 -5.76
CA ASN A 625 6.20 -28.44 -5.81
C ASN A 625 6.35 -28.94 -7.25
N SER A 626 7.36 -29.77 -7.53
CA SER A 626 7.60 -30.33 -8.87
C SER A 626 6.71 -31.52 -9.23
N ILE A 627 6.14 -32.22 -8.25
CA ILE A 627 5.28 -33.39 -8.43
C ILE A 627 3.81 -33.01 -8.25
N TYR A 628 3.50 -32.33 -7.15
CA TYR A 628 2.15 -31.84 -6.82
C TYR A 628 1.83 -30.56 -7.60
N THR A 629 1.74 -30.71 -8.92
CA THR A 629 1.44 -29.65 -9.88
C THR A 629 -0.03 -29.19 -9.78
N THR A 630 -0.35 -28.04 -10.36
CA THR A 630 -1.73 -27.54 -10.41
C THR A 630 -2.71 -28.52 -11.09
N PRO A 631 -2.35 -29.17 -12.22
CA PRO A 631 -3.16 -30.25 -12.77
C PRO A 631 -3.31 -31.44 -11.83
N PHE A 632 -2.25 -31.87 -11.14
CA PHE A 632 -2.32 -32.99 -10.19
C PHE A 632 -3.28 -32.69 -9.04
N ILE A 633 -3.13 -31.53 -8.38
CA ILE A 633 -3.99 -31.14 -7.26
C ILE A 633 -5.44 -31.03 -7.73
N SER A 634 -5.65 -30.47 -8.92
CA SER A 634 -7.00 -30.33 -9.48
C SER A 634 -7.64 -31.69 -9.76
N ALA A 635 -6.89 -32.64 -10.34
CA ALA A 635 -7.37 -34.00 -10.60
C ALA A 635 -7.66 -34.76 -9.30
N LEU A 636 -6.78 -34.64 -8.29
CA LEU A 636 -6.99 -35.23 -6.97
C LEU A 636 -8.28 -34.71 -6.33
N TYR A 637 -8.47 -33.39 -6.35
CA TYR A 637 -9.65 -32.75 -5.75
C TYR A 637 -10.94 -33.11 -6.49
N GLU A 638 -10.87 -33.30 -7.81
CA GLU A 638 -12.03 -33.71 -8.62
C GLU A 638 -12.42 -35.15 -8.27
N GLU A 639 -11.46 -36.08 -8.29
CA GLU A 639 -11.68 -37.50 -8.00
C GLU A 639 -12.19 -37.70 -6.58
N ASP A 640 -11.48 -37.16 -5.59
CA ASP A 640 -11.86 -37.31 -4.18
C ASP A 640 -13.03 -36.38 -3.81
N GLY A 641 -13.35 -35.36 -4.61
CA GLY A 641 -14.53 -34.51 -4.46
C GLY A 641 -15.82 -35.23 -4.83
N GLY A 642 -15.79 -36.08 -5.85
CA GLY A 642 -16.95 -36.80 -6.38
C GLY A 642 -18.09 -35.83 -6.76
N ASP A 643 -19.35 -36.23 -6.53
CA ASP A 643 -20.52 -35.41 -6.88
C ASP A 643 -20.75 -34.19 -5.96
N ILE A 644 -19.84 -33.91 -5.02
CA ILE A 644 -20.01 -32.84 -4.02
C ILE A 644 -19.68 -31.46 -4.62
N PHE A 645 -18.60 -31.37 -5.40
CA PHE A 645 -18.16 -30.15 -6.06
C PHE A 645 -17.30 -30.46 -7.30
N ASP A 646 -17.34 -29.56 -8.29
CA ASP A 646 -16.40 -29.57 -9.42
C ASP A 646 -15.09 -28.87 -9.06
N VAL A 647 -14.03 -29.11 -9.83
CA VAL A 647 -12.75 -28.40 -9.74
C VAL A 647 -12.41 -27.73 -11.07
N ARG A 648 -11.88 -26.50 -11.00
CA ARG A 648 -11.32 -25.81 -12.16
C ARG A 648 -9.98 -25.21 -11.82
N GLN A 649 -9.01 -25.40 -12.72
CA GLN A 649 -7.72 -24.74 -12.63
C GLN A 649 -7.73 -23.41 -13.39
N SER A 650 -7.00 -22.43 -12.87
CA SER A 650 -6.76 -21.15 -13.54
C SER A 650 -5.29 -20.76 -13.38
N ILE A 651 -4.52 -20.87 -14.45
CA ILE A 651 -3.11 -20.46 -14.47
C ILE A 651 -3.06 -19.02 -15.01
N LEU A 652 -2.83 -18.05 -14.11
CA LEU A 652 -2.91 -16.64 -14.50
C LEU A 652 -1.78 -16.24 -15.46
N GLY A 653 -0.57 -16.79 -15.27
CA GLY A 653 0.58 -16.51 -16.13
C GLY A 653 0.92 -15.01 -16.18
N HIS A 654 1.28 -14.52 -17.37
CA HIS A 654 1.88 -13.19 -17.55
C HIS A 654 0.91 -12.00 -17.34
N VAL A 655 -0.40 -12.23 -17.22
CA VAL A 655 -1.34 -11.14 -16.84
C VAL A 655 -0.99 -10.55 -15.47
N GLN A 656 -0.26 -11.30 -14.64
CA GLN A 656 0.27 -10.87 -13.34
C GLN A 656 1.39 -9.84 -13.46
N GLN A 657 2.02 -9.65 -14.63
CA GLN A 657 2.91 -8.51 -14.83
C GLN A 657 2.13 -7.19 -14.95
N GLY A 658 0.79 -7.24 -15.00
CA GLY A 658 -0.06 -6.07 -15.06
C GLY A 658 0.10 -5.26 -16.34
N GLY A 659 -0.38 -4.02 -16.29
CA GLY A 659 -0.19 -3.02 -17.33
C GLY A 659 0.55 -1.82 -16.73
N ASN A 660 -0.17 -0.70 -16.60
CA ASN A 660 0.34 0.47 -15.89
C ASN A 660 0.59 0.12 -14.42
N PRO A 661 1.72 0.58 -13.82
CA PRO A 661 2.01 0.33 -12.42
C PRO A 661 0.94 0.93 -11.50
N SER A 662 0.68 0.26 -10.39
CA SER A 662 -0.15 0.79 -9.30
C SER A 662 0.48 2.06 -8.72
N PRO A 663 -0.30 2.97 -8.11
CA PRO A 663 0.29 4.15 -7.47
C PRO A 663 1.23 3.79 -6.33
N TYR A 664 1.03 2.66 -5.64
CA TYR A 664 1.94 2.16 -4.63
C TYR A 664 3.32 1.84 -5.22
N ASP A 665 3.37 1.09 -6.34
CA ASP A 665 4.62 0.81 -7.05
C ASP A 665 5.26 2.08 -7.62
N ARG A 666 4.46 3.03 -8.12
CA ARG A 666 4.96 4.33 -8.59
C ARG A 666 5.63 5.12 -7.46
N ALA A 667 5.00 5.15 -6.28
CA ALA A 667 5.53 5.82 -5.10
C ALA A 667 6.83 5.16 -4.59
N ILE A 668 6.87 3.83 -4.45
CA ILE A 668 8.06 3.11 -4.01
C ILE A 668 9.19 3.27 -5.02
N ALA A 669 8.92 3.12 -6.32
CA ALA A 669 9.93 3.29 -7.36
C ALA A 669 10.55 4.69 -7.33
N THR A 670 9.72 5.72 -7.15
CA THR A 670 10.17 7.11 -6.99
C THR A 670 11.05 7.26 -5.74
N LYS A 671 10.60 6.76 -4.59
CA LYS A 671 11.34 6.86 -3.33
C LYS A 671 12.69 6.15 -3.37
N LEU A 672 12.73 4.92 -3.90
CA LEU A 672 13.96 4.15 -4.04
C LEU A 672 14.92 4.80 -5.04
N ALA A 673 14.42 5.29 -6.18
CA ALA A 673 15.26 5.95 -7.18
C ALA A 673 15.85 7.27 -6.66
N ALA A 674 15.07 8.07 -5.93
CA ALA A 674 15.54 9.30 -5.32
C ALA A 674 16.71 9.04 -4.37
N ASN A 675 16.51 8.14 -3.41
CA ASN A 675 17.54 7.75 -2.45
C ASN A 675 18.76 7.10 -3.13
N SER A 676 18.56 6.32 -4.19
CA SER A 676 19.65 5.73 -4.97
C SER A 676 20.56 6.79 -5.58
N ILE A 677 19.97 7.82 -6.20
CA ILE A 677 20.74 8.93 -6.79
C ILE A 677 21.49 9.71 -5.71
N GLU A 678 20.86 10.02 -4.58
CA GLU A 678 21.55 10.70 -3.49
C GLU A 678 22.74 9.90 -2.96
N PHE A 679 22.56 8.58 -2.80
CA PHE A 679 23.62 7.68 -2.38
C PHE A 679 24.77 7.68 -3.39
N LEU A 680 24.47 7.47 -4.67
CA LEU A 680 25.47 7.40 -5.74
C LEU A 680 26.29 8.69 -5.84
N ILE A 681 25.64 9.87 -5.83
CA ILE A 681 26.32 11.17 -5.87
C ILE A 681 27.25 11.31 -4.66
N LYS A 682 26.75 11.01 -3.46
CA LYS A 682 27.52 11.13 -2.22
C LYS A 682 28.73 10.21 -2.18
N LYS A 683 28.62 8.99 -2.71
CA LYS A 683 29.72 8.01 -2.71
C LYS A 683 30.74 8.31 -3.80
N ALA A 684 30.28 8.56 -5.03
CA ALA A 684 31.15 8.88 -6.16
C ALA A 684 31.92 10.19 -5.90
N GLY A 685 31.27 11.23 -5.38
CA GLY A 685 31.94 12.49 -5.00
C GLY A 685 32.99 12.35 -3.90
N LYS A 686 32.99 11.24 -3.14
CA LYS A 686 34.00 10.91 -2.13
C LYS A 686 35.02 9.87 -2.61
N GLY A 687 34.98 9.47 -3.88
CA GLY A 687 35.80 8.39 -4.42
C GLY A 687 35.54 7.03 -3.77
N LYS A 688 34.32 6.81 -3.26
CA LYS A 688 33.92 5.53 -2.64
C LYS A 688 33.25 4.63 -3.65
N ASN A 689 33.58 3.34 -3.59
CA ASN A 689 33.17 2.29 -4.53
C ASN A 689 32.10 1.34 -3.94
N GLU A 690 31.31 1.77 -2.95
CA GLU A 690 30.37 0.87 -2.27
C GLU A 690 29.29 0.33 -3.24
N VAL A 691 29.06 -0.99 -3.22
CA VAL A 691 28.02 -1.67 -4.02
C VAL A 691 26.94 -2.18 -3.10
N VAL A 692 25.74 -1.63 -3.24
CA VAL A 692 24.64 -1.89 -2.31
C VAL A 692 23.37 -2.25 -3.04
N SER A 693 22.51 -3.04 -2.40
CA SER A 693 21.09 -3.07 -2.72
C SER A 693 20.35 -2.10 -1.81
N ILE A 694 19.51 -1.26 -2.41
CA ILE A 694 18.62 -0.37 -1.66
C ILE A 694 17.28 -1.07 -1.40
N GLY A 695 16.63 -0.77 -0.29
CA GLY A 695 15.31 -1.31 -0.02
C GLY A 695 14.61 -0.62 1.14
N LEU A 696 13.31 -0.81 1.22
CA LEU A 696 12.56 -0.49 2.44
C LEU A 696 12.56 -1.72 3.35
N HIS A 697 13.07 -1.58 4.58
CA HIS A 697 12.97 -2.63 5.60
C HIS A 697 12.41 -2.02 6.87
N GLY A 698 11.23 -2.51 7.29
CA GLY A 698 10.55 -1.92 8.43
C GLY A 698 10.27 -0.41 8.22
N GLY A 699 9.81 -0.01 7.03
CA GLY A 699 9.51 1.40 6.70
C GLY A 699 10.71 2.36 6.56
N HIS A 700 11.92 1.94 6.92
CA HIS A 700 13.15 2.73 6.78
C HIS A 700 13.90 2.37 5.50
N MET A 701 14.63 3.33 4.96
CA MET A 701 15.55 3.09 3.87
C MET A 701 16.77 2.33 4.38
N ASP A 702 17.03 1.16 3.81
CA ASP A 702 18.15 0.29 4.14
C ASP A 702 19.07 0.13 2.92
N TYR A 703 20.37 0.06 3.18
CA TYR A 703 21.43 -0.07 2.19
C TYR A 703 22.29 -1.28 2.56
N ARG A 704 22.03 -2.42 1.92
CA ARG A 704 22.75 -3.67 2.21
C ARG A 704 23.93 -3.83 1.28
N ASN A 705 25.12 -4.06 1.85
CA ASN A 705 26.32 -4.32 1.06
C ASN A 705 26.17 -5.64 0.31
N LEU A 706 26.38 -5.61 -1.01
CA LEU A 706 26.30 -6.81 -1.84
C LEU A 706 27.53 -7.72 -1.72
N GLU A 707 28.58 -7.32 -1.02
CA GLU A 707 29.63 -8.25 -0.57
C GLU A 707 29.05 -9.39 0.29
N ASP A 708 27.95 -9.12 1.01
CA ASP A 708 27.23 -10.12 1.81
C ASP A 708 26.13 -10.86 1.03
N PHE A 709 26.08 -10.74 -0.30
CA PHE A 709 25.01 -11.30 -1.14
C PHE A 709 24.73 -12.79 -0.88
N GLU A 710 25.76 -13.63 -0.85
CA GLU A 710 25.64 -15.08 -0.58
C GLU A 710 25.14 -15.39 0.84
N LYS A 711 25.31 -14.46 1.78
CA LYS A 711 24.76 -14.59 3.14
C LYS A 711 23.26 -14.30 3.15
N MET A 712 22.80 -13.37 2.31
CA MET A 712 21.41 -12.92 2.27
C MET A 712 20.48 -13.77 1.41
N VAL A 713 21.01 -14.41 0.36
CA VAL A 713 20.21 -15.11 -0.66
C VAL A 713 20.40 -16.62 -0.59
N ASP A 714 19.32 -17.37 -0.77
CA ASP A 714 19.36 -18.78 -1.13
C ASP A 714 19.54 -18.90 -2.64
N LEU A 715 20.79 -19.07 -3.08
CA LEU A 715 21.18 -19.15 -4.50
C LEU A 715 20.56 -20.34 -5.23
N LYS A 716 20.06 -21.36 -4.52
CA LYS A 716 19.39 -22.50 -5.17
C LYS A 716 18.01 -22.12 -5.67
N TYR A 717 17.34 -21.21 -4.97
CA TYR A 717 15.93 -20.90 -5.18
C TYR A 717 15.69 -19.43 -5.54
N ASP A 718 16.74 -18.62 -5.68
CA ASP A 718 16.68 -17.18 -6.01
C ASP A 718 15.72 -16.41 -5.09
N ARG A 719 15.85 -16.57 -3.77
CA ARG A 719 15.01 -15.85 -2.80
C ARG A 719 15.79 -15.47 -1.54
N PRO A 720 15.32 -14.49 -0.75
CA PRO A 720 15.94 -14.13 0.52
C PRO A 720 15.84 -15.29 1.51
N LYS A 721 16.85 -15.45 2.37
CA LYS A 721 16.78 -16.43 3.47
C LYS A 721 15.75 -16.03 4.53
N GLU A 722 15.60 -14.72 4.77
CA GLU A 722 14.63 -14.16 5.70
C GLU A 722 13.44 -13.57 4.94
N GLN A 723 12.23 -14.06 5.24
CA GLN A 723 11.00 -13.70 4.54
C GLN A 723 9.93 -13.33 5.56
N TRP A 724 9.76 -12.02 5.80
CA TRP A 724 8.91 -11.48 6.88
C TRP A 724 7.45 -11.96 6.83
N TRP A 725 6.94 -12.20 5.62
CA TRP A 725 5.55 -12.52 5.34
C TRP A 725 5.18 -13.97 5.71
N LEU A 726 6.16 -14.85 5.96
CA LEU A 726 5.92 -16.19 6.50
C LEU A 726 5.31 -16.13 7.91
N GLY A 727 5.57 -15.04 8.66
CA GLY A 727 4.92 -14.80 9.96
C GLY A 727 3.40 -14.61 9.87
N LEU A 728 2.83 -14.44 8.67
CA LEU A 728 1.40 -14.27 8.47
C LEU A 728 0.65 -15.60 8.23
N GLU A 729 1.35 -16.74 8.14
CA GLU A 729 0.74 -18.04 7.85
C GLU A 729 -0.30 -18.47 8.87
N GLU A 730 -0.09 -18.10 10.14
CA GLU A 730 -1.06 -18.36 11.21
C GLU A 730 -2.44 -17.78 10.89
N ILE A 731 -2.47 -16.55 10.36
CA ILE A 731 -3.69 -15.83 10.00
C ILE A 731 -4.43 -16.56 8.88
N LEU A 732 -3.68 -17.02 7.87
CA LEU A 732 -4.25 -17.75 6.75
C LEU A 732 -4.82 -19.10 7.19
N ASN A 733 -4.06 -19.84 8.00
CA ASN A 733 -4.50 -21.12 8.55
C ASN A 733 -5.74 -20.97 9.44
N LEU A 734 -5.87 -19.87 10.19
CA LEU A 734 -7.06 -19.58 10.99
C LEU A 734 -8.27 -19.35 10.09
N PHE A 735 -8.15 -18.50 9.06
CA PHE A 735 -9.29 -18.15 8.20
C PHE A 735 -9.67 -19.22 7.18
N GLY A 736 -8.74 -20.13 6.87
CA GLY A 736 -8.94 -21.24 5.93
C GLY A 736 -9.72 -22.42 6.52
N ARG A 737 -9.76 -22.57 7.85
CA ARG A 737 -10.56 -23.61 8.50
C ARG A 737 -12.06 -23.34 8.35
N SER A 738 -12.84 -24.36 7.98
CA SER A 738 -14.30 -24.34 8.14
C SER A 738 -14.64 -24.33 9.64
N SER A 739 -15.78 -23.74 10.03
CA SER A 739 -16.28 -23.78 11.41
C SER A 739 -16.15 -25.19 11.99
N ALA A 740 -15.45 -25.29 13.12
CA ALA A 740 -15.26 -26.55 13.85
C ALA A 740 -16.60 -27.06 14.36
#